data_AF-A0A926PRD8-F1
#
_entry.id   AF-A0A926PRD8-F1
#
_cell.length_a   1.000
_cell.length_b   1.000
_cell.length_c   1.000
_cell.angle_alpha   90.00
_cell.angle_beta   90.00
_cell.angle_gamma   90.00
#
_symmetry.space_group_name_H-M   'P 1'
#
loop_
_entity.id
_entity.type
_entity.pdbx_description
1 polymer ?
#
loop_
_entity_poly.entity_id
_entity_poly.type
_entity_poly.pdbx_seq_one_letter_code
_entity_poly.pdbx_strand_id
1 'polypeptide(L)'
;MFSGKVKKRRAASTGDLDSVAADTNHRPQSSNLRRPKTTDDLTSTTLDLNFALKRRDTDRDNDTDRTATPSSAEQSSSDSQSLRASRLRSIQDDQVAIDGAEIEQAIGKTKRRSSAVLRDIQNRNLALIKREPAKPSINTTKLKNPNVRREAEKLAGRVDKFRGGILQLVALGGDRALARVNLEAELQKIIDLADANGDVQMLKDFSDATSFKGKLSPFEPTTESGRSLVRMLQLFKAVAGDGSYNTVRTNIGRLKTDASDLRQMARDTNLLQGSENAQFLDHTQYVDVSRLLRTADSTTARQIKEITREWYLEQASLMKAYRDLNGKDAAVQKKLALTMLQGFGKVAPLGPQKAEELGAQVSPVLNEQALYYRSGKLIFNPLLNTVQQAYCSAMGLDENAAHLIDNSTFREVLAREYGMEGVNTKITSQADFSKALQDLFSNAQRGGLLTNNVVLDITDLFHQEATQPKEINKMNDDLEKAFFAEVAKFLATHPDMDKKVFASIMERLQIGAMTRYKGVDVLLTPYFLIRTPRDSDTPLQKELLQAVRDNVGLRSLSGEFFDSIQHSMSHSGYLLDPIQARKAWLEVEDPSTVLKKRGLQLTELATSDKPTPKVFSSFKDFTKHKTFQQFETLANTVNAPPYLKTLPTATVNLLRGLAAYNLDKGGIDKAMQDQELDEVLQTSYYRMLNAMASAVDSQAFLKTSANRPTSTQISEAYINFLNQVEVIQQQIATLLSLVEPYSTDAFGDSIRARLTNPSDPIIPTNLDKPGVQLKPSAMHCLASILSSVEALKKSNELNVCVVKDHYYESAGAVTASGTYSVSKFDGDTVRGSDGISTVPLDPSTIQGKKPLDLYVCDFHHNISLGRNHYQIENLQHHVDELYRNNLVADKFTVAIDCTIDFVNSKDVQAFLEHNKDRIASGKLNVVLFRSAQKFDMLGMDNYYGGFTVNINSHKAFADFNQRMETPEDQLKGTSLQGLSHIGVHASQDTDEYRKAIMDNTKRFYNALTPGMVWSPGTTSVMQVAKTDDPNAVFLDIKFPGNTDAEDAFVDKLKEFATQEKLPLTGRASFGFATSNLNQIRGEKIRLTPGLEGSEIQDRYIAFFNAVYQRANDAAARGTQQGLQGDALKQFIAGEIKNMPLKSI
;
A
#
# COMPACT_ATOMS: atom_id res chain seq x y z
N MET A 1 9.55 55.76 -15.85
CA MET A 1 10.76 56.61 -15.95
C MET A 1 11.92 55.81 -15.36
N PHE A 2 12.82 55.31 -16.22
CA PHE A 2 14.29 55.51 -16.22
C PHE A 2 14.98 55.23 -14.87
N SER A 3 16.07 54.48 -14.72
CA SER A 3 16.98 53.69 -15.57
C SER A 3 17.94 53.00 -14.57
N GLY A 4 18.36 51.75 -14.71
CA GLY A 4 19.64 51.46 -15.37
C GLY A 4 20.44 50.34 -14.69
N LYS A 5 20.74 49.30 -15.49
CA LYS A 5 21.97 48.49 -15.63
C LYS A 5 22.73 47.90 -14.41
N VAL A 6 22.63 46.56 -14.31
CA VAL A 6 23.68 45.51 -14.51
C VAL A 6 25.04 45.63 -13.78
N LYS A 7 25.34 44.71 -12.84
CA LYS A 7 26.42 43.66 -12.90
C LYS A 7 26.61 42.87 -11.58
N LYS A 8 26.71 41.53 -11.75
CA LYS A 8 27.63 40.52 -11.12
C LYS A 8 28.45 41.02 -9.90
N ARG A 9 28.59 40.31 -8.77
CA ARG A 9 29.03 38.91 -8.60
C ARG A 9 29.00 38.53 -7.10
N ARG A 10 28.69 37.25 -6.82
CA ARG A 10 29.22 36.31 -5.80
C ARG A 10 29.54 36.73 -4.35
N ALA A 11 29.05 35.85 -3.46
CA ALA A 11 29.69 35.22 -2.29
C ALA A 11 29.47 35.83 -0.90
N ALA A 12 28.60 35.13 -0.15
CA ALA A 12 28.83 34.48 1.15
C ALA A 12 29.64 35.22 2.23
N SER A 13 28.96 35.50 3.35
CA SER A 13 29.42 35.31 4.75
C SER A 13 28.28 35.79 5.66
N THR A 14 27.63 34.90 6.41
CA THR A 14 27.78 34.74 7.88
C THR A 14 27.67 36.04 8.67
N GLY A 15 26.71 36.10 9.60
CA GLY A 15 26.69 37.12 10.63
C GLY A 15 25.31 37.31 11.24
N ASP A 16 25.15 36.71 12.41
CA ASP A 16 24.10 36.96 13.40
C ASP A 16 23.72 38.43 13.54
N LEU A 17 22.46 38.70 13.84
CA LEU A 17 22.10 39.86 14.66
C LEU A 17 20.86 39.56 15.51
N ASP A 18 21.08 39.67 16.81
CA ASP A 18 20.12 39.79 17.89
C ASP A 18 19.12 40.95 17.69
N SER A 19 17.93 40.69 18.21
CA SER A 19 16.93 41.59 18.80
C SER A 19 17.10 43.11 18.66
N VAL A 20 16.06 43.80 18.16
CA VAL A 20 15.48 44.99 18.82
C VAL A 20 13.98 45.04 18.54
N ALA A 21 13.22 45.28 19.60
CA ALA A 21 11.78 45.43 19.66
C ALA A 21 11.28 46.81 19.19
N ALA A 22 9.94 46.90 19.15
CA ALA A 22 9.11 48.10 19.31
C ALA A 22 8.48 48.71 18.03
N ASP A 23 7.20 48.37 17.88
CA ASP A 23 6.07 49.31 18.02
C ASP A 23 5.75 50.25 16.84
N THR A 24 4.60 50.06 16.19
CA THR A 24 3.41 50.92 16.41
C THR A 24 2.31 50.69 15.37
N ASN A 25 1.09 50.49 15.90
CA ASN A 25 -0.20 51.04 15.45
C ASN A 25 -0.53 51.18 13.96
N HIS A 26 -1.52 50.40 13.49
CA HIS A 26 -2.67 50.99 12.78
C HIS A 26 -3.96 50.16 12.92
N ARG A 27 -4.98 50.80 13.52
CA ARG A 27 -6.40 50.38 13.50
C ARG A 27 -7.02 50.67 12.12
N PRO A 28 -7.98 49.85 11.66
CA PRO A 28 -8.60 49.99 10.34
C PRO A 28 -9.81 50.93 10.38
N GLN A 29 -9.95 51.73 9.31
CA GLN A 29 -11.19 52.46 9.02
C GLN A 29 -12.14 51.61 8.17
N SER A 30 -13.40 51.67 8.57
CA SER A 30 -14.58 51.12 7.93
C SER A 30 -15.03 51.97 6.73
N SER A 31 -15.61 51.32 5.70
CA SER A 31 -16.70 51.92 4.92
C SER A 31 -17.42 50.91 4.03
N ASN A 32 -18.70 50.68 4.37
CA ASN A 32 -19.91 50.67 3.52
C ASN A 32 -19.91 49.90 2.18
N LEU A 33 -20.67 48.80 2.09
CA LEU A 33 -22.12 48.72 1.79
C LEU A 33 -22.51 49.16 0.35
N ARG A 34 -22.81 48.17 -0.49
CA ARG A 34 -23.84 48.26 -1.54
C ARG A 34 -24.62 46.93 -1.62
N ARG A 35 -25.92 47.01 -1.37
CA ARG A 35 -26.97 46.01 -1.70
C ARG A 35 -27.24 46.00 -3.21
N PRO A 36 -27.81 44.91 -3.75
CA PRO A 36 -29.27 44.87 -4.03
C PRO A 36 -29.90 43.55 -3.56
N LYS A 37 -31.04 43.58 -2.85
CA LYS A 37 -32.44 43.49 -3.30
C LYS A 37 -32.88 42.10 -3.82
N THR A 38 -33.93 41.65 -3.15
CA THR A 38 -34.70 40.38 -3.09
C THR A 38 -35.69 40.17 -4.22
N THR A 39 -36.04 38.90 -4.48
CA THR A 39 -37.40 38.27 -4.64
C THR A 39 -37.17 36.78 -4.99
N ASP A 40 -37.53 35.82 -4.12
CA ASP A 40 -38.75 34.97 -4.12
C ASP A 40 -38.74 33.94 -5.30
N ASP A 41 -38.99 32.63 -5.19
CA ASP A 41 -39.91 31.89 -4.32
C ASP A 41 -39.73 30.34 -4.49
N LEU A 42 -40.20 29.56 -3.48
CA LEU A 42 -40.72 28.16 -3.52
C LEU A 42 -39.74 26.97 -3.85
N THR A 43 -39.72 25.80 -3.19
CA THR A 43 -40.62 25.08 -2.28
C THR A 43 -39.84 24.15 -1.33
N SER A 44 -40.28 24.09 -0.07
CA SER A 44 -39.90 23.11 0.96
C SER A 44 -40.63 21.78 0.79
N THR A 45 -39.92 20.66 0.99
CA THR A 45 -40.54 19.36 1.29
C THR A 45 -39.93 18.81 2.58
N THR A 46 -40.64 19.05 3.68
CA THR A 46 -40.44 18.42 4.99
C THR A 46 -41.08 17.03 4.95
N LEU A 47 -40.36 16.00 5.36
CA LEU A 47 -40.90 14.67 5.62
C LEU A 47 -40.59 14.29 7.07
N ASP A 48 -41.62 14.42 7.91
CA ASP A 48 -41.76 13.79 9.21
C ASP A 48 -41.73 12.26 9.08
N LEU A 49 -41.02 11.59 9.98
CA LEU A 49 -41.27 10.17 10.30
C LEU A 49 -40.92 9.92 11.78
N ASN A 50 -41.95 10.03 12.62
CA ASN A 50 -42.05 9.42 13.95
C ASN A 50 -42.52 7.96 13.80
N PHE A 51 -41.88 7.00 14.49
CA PHE A 51 -42.49 5.76 15.03
C PHE A 51 -41.44 5.10 15.96
N ALA A 52 -41.51 5.30 17.28
CA ALA A 52 -42.27 4.54 18.29
C ALA A 52 -41.85 3.07 18.46
N LEU A 53 -41.14 2.77 19.56
CA LEU A 53 -40.99 1.42 20.11
C LEU A 53 -41.64 1.37 21.50
N LYS A 54 -42.67 0.53 21.60
CA LYS A 54 -43.44 0.23 22.81
C LYS A 54 -42.63 -0.66 23.75
N ARG A 55 -42.61 -0.25 25.02
CA ARG A 55 -42.22 -1.05 26.19
C ARG A 55 -43.15 -2.25 26.36
N ARG A 56 -42.58 -3.37 26.82
CA ARG A 56 -43.30 -4.41 27.56
C ARG A 56 -42.45 -4.79 28.77
N ASP A 57 -42.98 -4.44 29.94
CA ASP A 57 -42.59 -4.97 31.23
C ASP A 57 -43.04 -6.42 31.35
N THR A 58 -42.21 -7.27 31.94
CA THR A 58 -42.65 -8.40 32.77
C THR A 58 -41.61 -8.65 33.84
N ASP A 59 -41.98 -8.32 35.08
CA ASP A 59 -41.39 -8.82 36.32
C ASP A 59 -41.50 -10.35 36.39
N ARG A 60 -40.47 -10.98 36.97
CA ARG A 60 -40.65 -12.09 37.92
C ARG A 60 -39.35 -12.41 38.66
N ASP A 61 -39.43 -12.27 39.97
CA ASP A 61 -38.50 -12.76 40.98
C ASP A 61 -38.31 -14.28 40.94
N ASN A 62 -37.10 -14.76 41.24
CA ASN A 62 -36.86 -15.60 42.43
C ASN A 62 -35.38 -15.95 42.63
N ASP A 63 -35.01 -15.90 43.91
CA ASP A 63 -33.81 -16.36 44.61
C ASP A 63 -33.19 -17.70 44.12
N THR A 64 -31.86 -17.79 44.18
CA THR A 64 -31.19 -18.53 45.27
C THR A 64 -29.66 -18.48 45.19
N ASP A 65 -29.08 -18.25 46.37
CA ASP A 65 -27.69 -18.45 46.79
C ASP A 65 -26.91 -19.58 46.09
N ARG A 66 -25.63 -19.30 45.81
CA ARG A 66 -24.53 -20.18 46.24
C ARG A 66 -23.15 -19.52 46.11
N THR A 67 -22.53 -19.39 47.27
CA THR A 67 -21.11 -19.13 47.54
C THR A 67 -20.18 -20.16 46.89
N ALA A 68 -19.10 -19.73 46.24
CA ALA A 68 -17.86 -20.51 46.12
C ALA A 68 -16.63 -19.59 45.90
N THR A 69 -15.67 -19.73 46.80
CA THR A 69 -14.32 -19.17 46.82
C THR A 69 -13.43 -19.65 45.65
N PRO A 70 -12.38 -18.90 45.26
CA PRO A 70 -11.52 -19.23 44.12
C PRO A 70 -10.31 -20.08 44.52
N SER A 71 -9.94 -21.06 43.70
CA SER A 71 -8.66 -21.80 43.80
C SER A 71 -7.95 -21.87 42.44
N SER A 72 -6.74 -21.30 42.41
CA SER A 72 -5.51 -21.75 41.73
C SER A 72 -5.59 -22.42 40.34
N ALA A 73 -4.95 -21.80 39.34
CA ALA A 73 -4.23 -22.50 38.26
C ALA A 73 -3.28 -21.53 37.49
N GLU A 74 -2.10 -21.29 38.06
CA GLU A 74 -0.89 -20.93 37.31
C GLU A 74 -0.08 -22.21 37.09
N GLN A 75 -0.03 -22.74 35.87
CA GLN A 75 1.00 -23.68 35.36
C GLN A 75 0.61 -24.17 33.95
N SER A 76 0.97 -23.44 32.88
CA SER A 76 0.92 -24.01 31.51
C SER A 76 1.75 -23.26 30.44
N SER A 77 2.86 -22.60 30.78
CA SER A 77 3.66 -21.84 29.79
C SER A 77 4.97 -22.50 29.33
N SER A 78 5.38 -23.66 29.88
CA SER A 78 6.64 -24.33 29.50
C SER A 78 6.54 -25.29 28.31
N ASP A 79 5.35 -25.86 28.04
CA ASP A 79 5.23 -27.00 27.13
C ASP A 79 5.09 -26.60 25.64
N SER A 80 4.75 -25.35 25.37
CA SER A 80 4.57 -24.83 24.01
C SER A 80 5.87 -24.46 23.28
N GLN A 81 6.99 -24.31 23.99
CA GLN A 81 8.30 -24.02 23.38
C GLN A 81 9.04 -25.29 22.91
N SER A 82 8.80 -26.43 23.56
CA SER A 82 9.40 -27.73 23.23
C SER A 82 8.91 -28.29 21.87
N LEU A 83 7.60 -28.16 21.60
CA LEU A 83 6.97 -28.62 20.33
C LEU A 83 7.37 -27.79 19.10
N ARG A 84 7.83 -26.54 19.29
CA ARG A 84 8.27 -25.66 18.20
C ARG A 84 9.69 -26.00 17.71
N ALA A 85 10.55 -26.51 18.60
CA ALA A 85 11.93 -26.85 18.27
C ALA A 85 12.08 -28.21 17.54
N SER A 86 11.11 -29.13 17.70
CA SER A 86 11.14 -30.44 17.00
C SER A 86 10.63 -30.35 15.56
N ARG A 87 9.67 -29.45 15.28
CA ARG A 87 9.06 -29.27 13.95
C ARG A 87 9.96 -28.52 12.95
N LEU A 88 10.90 -27.70 13.45
CA LEU A 88 11.89 -27.02 12.61
C LEU A 88 13.07 -27.94 12.24
N ARG A 89 13.38 -28.96 13.05
CA ARG A 89 14.44 -29.93 12.71
C ARG A 89 13.99 -30.95 11.66
N SER A 90 12.71 -31.35 11.65
CA SER A 90 12.23 -32.30 10.63
C SER A 90 12.08 -31.72 9.22
N ILE A 91 12.15 -30.39 9.06
CA ILE A 91 12.06 -29.74 7.74
C ILE A 91 13.45 -29.53 7.12
N GLN A 92 14.52 -29.57 7.92
CA GLN A 92 15.90 -29.45 7.42
C GLN A 92 16.48 -30.78 6.90
N ASP A 93 15.92 -31.92 7.30
CA ASP A 93 16.48 -33.24 6.95
C ASP A 93 15.89 -33.86 5.67
N ASP A 94 14.86 -33.25 5.05
CA ASP A 94 14.16 -33.81 3.86
C ASP A 94 14.59 -33.20 2.50
N GLN A 95 15.70 -32.45 2.43
CA GLN A 95 16.29 -32.02 1.15
C GLN A 95 17.16 -33.12 0.53
N VAL A 96 16.51 -34.11 -0.08
CA VAL A 96 17.13 -35.16 -0.89
C VAL A 96 17.62 -34.60 -2.23
N ALA A 97 18.85 -34.95 -2.58
CA ALA A 97 19.52 -34.64 -3.84
C ALA A 97 18.73 -35.19 -5.05
N ILE A 98 18.31 -34.30 -5.96
CA ILE A 98 17.79 -34.66 -7.28
C ILE A 98 18.97 -34.66 -8.26
N ASP A 99 19.25 -35.83 -8.82
CA ASP A 99 20.37 -36.06 -9.72
C ASP A 99 20.13 -35.41 -11.09
N GLY A 100 21.09 -34.60 -11.55
CA GLY A 100 20.99 -33.80 -12.78
C GLY A 100 20.80 -34.62 -14.06
N ALA A 101 21.11 -35.92 -14.01
CA ALA A 101 20.95 -36.84 -15.12
C ALA A 101 19.48 -37.14 -15.48
N GLU A 102 18.56 -37.15 -14.52
CA GLU A 102 17.14 -37.42 -14.78
C GLU A 102 16.44 -36.23 -15.47
N ILE A 103 16.85 -35.00 -15.15
CA ILE A 103 16.33 -33.78 -15.76
C ILE A 103 16.76 -33.68 -17.23
N GLU A 104 18.02 -33.97 -17.56
CA GLU A 104 18.48 -33.99 -18.96
C GLU A 104 17.79 -35.07 -19.79
N GLN A 105 17.52 -36.24 -19.20
CA GLN A 105 16.81 -37.32 -19.88
C GLN A 105 15.33 -36.97 -20.14
N ALA A 106 14.68 -36.27 -19.20
CA ALA A 106 13.32 -35.75 -19.35
C ALA A 106 13.24 -34.63 -20.42
N ILE A 107 14.22 -33.73 -20.46
CA ILE A 107 14.32 -32.68 -21.48
C ILE A 107 14.58 -33.28 -22.87
N GLY A 108 15.44 -34.31 -22.97
CA GLY A 108 15.71 -35.04 -24.20
C GLY A 108 14.48 -35.77 -24.76
N LYS A 109 13.70 -36.44 -23.90
CA LYS A 109 12.42 -37.09 -24.29
C LYS A 109 11.38 -36.09 -24.77
N THR A 110 11.32 -34.91 -24.13
CA THR A 110 10.37 -33.85 -24.49
C THR A 110 10.73 -33.21 -25.83
N LYS A 111 12.01 -32.91 -26.10
CA LYS A 111 12.46 -32.40 -27.40
C LYS A 111 12.20 -33.37 -28.56
N ARG A 112 12.40 -34.67 -28.35
CA ARG A 112 12.11 -35.70 -29.38
C ARG A 112 10.62 -35.87 -29.66
N ARG A 113 9.76 -35.79 -28.63
CA ARG A 113 8.30 -35.78 -28.80
C ARG A 113 7.82 -34.53 -29.55
N SER A 114 8.33 -33.34 -29.22
CA SER A 114 7.94 -32.09 -29.90
C SER A 114 8.34 -32.06 -31.38
N SER A 115 9.51 -32.60 -31.74
CA SER A 115 9.96 -32.69 -33.14
C SER A 115 9.15 -33.70 -33.97
N ALA A 116 8.69 -34.80 -33.36
CA ALA A 116 7.81 -35.78 -34.01
C ALA A 116 6.39 -35.23 -34.24
N VAL A 117 5.85 -34.49 -33.26
CA VAL A 117 4.54 -33.83 -33.37
C VAL A 117 4.56 -32.73 -34.44
N LEU A 118 5.64 -31.94 -34.53
CA LEU A 118 5.78 -30.91 -35.57
C LEU A 118 5.85 -31.51 -36.98
N ARG A 119 6.56 -32.65 -37.16
CA ARG A 119 6.61 -33.36 -38.45
C ARG A 119 5.25 -33.98 -38.82
N ASP A 120 4.51 -34.52 -37.86
CA ASP A 120 3.17 -35.08 -38.12
C ASP A 120 2.15 -33.96 -38.47
N ILE A 121 2.26 -32.79 -37.83
CA ILE A 121 1.44 -31.61 -38.17
C ILE A 121 1.78 -31.09 -39.57
N GLN A 122 3.06 -30.97 -39.93
CA GLN A 122 3.47 -30.56 -41.29
C GLN A 122 2.97 -31.54 -42.35
N ASN A 123 3.05 -32.85 -42.10
CA ASN A 123 2.56 -33.87 -43.04
C ASN A 123 1.04 -33.89 -43.17
N ARG A 124 0.28 -33.63 -42.10
CA ARG A 124 -1.19 -33.49 -42.16
C ARG A 124 -1.63 -32.22 -42.89
N ASN A 125 -0.92 -31.11 -42.71
CA ASN A 125 -1.21 -29.86 -43.41
C ASN A 125 -0.93 -29.98 -44.93
N LEU A 126 0.16 -30.66 -45.31
CA LEU A 126 0.46 -30.99 -46.71
C LEU A 126 -0.58 -31.94 -47.35
N ALA A 127 -1.18 -32.84 -46.57
CA ALA A 127 -2.25 -33.72 -47.04
C ALA A 127 -3.61 -33.00 -47.21
N LEU A 128 -3.91 -31.98 -46.39
CA LEU A 128 -5.10 -31.13 -46.50
C LEU A 128 -5.10 -30.25 -47.77
N ILE A 129 -3.92 -29.84 -48.23
CA ILE A 129 -3.75 -28.98 -49.42
C ILE A 129 -3.93 -29.77 -50.74
N LYS A 130 -3.78 -31.11 -50.73
CA LYS A 130 -3.81 -31.95 -51.94
C LYS A 130 -5.18 -32.52 -52.33
N ARG A 131 -6.25 -32.25 -51.57
CA ARG A 131 -7.61 -32.62 -51.97
C ARG A 131 -8.32 -31.40 -52.54
N GLU A 132 -8.50 -31.33 -53.86
CA GLU A 132 -9.41 -30.35 -54.45
C GLU A 132 -10.83 -30.62 -53.90
N PRO A 133 -11.42 -29.69 -53.13
CA PRO A 133 -12.78 -29.87 -52.66
C PRO A 133 -13.77 -29.66 -53.81
N ALA A 134 -14.91 -30.35 -53.75
CA ALA A 134 -16.03 -30.10 -54.64
C ALA A 134 -16.39 -28.60 -54.63
N LYS A 135 -16.66 -28.04 -55.82
CA LYS A 135 -17.08 -26.64 -55.97
C LYS A 135 -18.25 -26.35 -55.02
N PRO A 136 -18.15 -25.34 -54.14
CA PRO A 136 -19.24 -24.85 -53.32
C PRO A 136 -20.51 -24.59 -54.14
N SER A 137 -21.70 -24.88 -53.59
CA SER A 137 -22.96 -24.37 -54.14
C SER A 137 -23.88 -23.87 -53.03
N ILE A 138 -23.91 -22.55 -52.81
CA ILE A 138 -24.98 -21.91 -52.01
C ILE A 138 -26.29 -22.05 -52.79
N ASN A 139 -27.33 -22.59 -52.15
CA ASN A 139 -28.60 -22.88 -52.82
C ASN A 139 -29.54 -21.66 -52.75
N THR A 140 -29.36 -20.73 -53.68
CA THR A 140 -30.19 -19.52 -53.78
C THR A 140 -31.58 -19.78 -54.40
N THR A 141 -31.82 -20.97 -54.95
CA THR A 141 -33.10 -21.30 -55.61
C THR A 141 -34.28 -21.42 -54.62
N LYS A 142 -33.98 -21.57 -53.34
CA LYS A 142 -34.96 -21.70 -52.24
C LYS A 142 -35.43 -20.37 -51.66
N LEU A 143 -34.85 -19.25 -52.10
CA LEU A 143 -35.13 -17.92 -51.56
C LEU A 143 -36.45 -17.38 -52.12
N LYS A 144 -37.34 -16.94 -51.22
CA LYS A 144 -38.70 -16.51 -51.53
C LYS A 144 -38.76 -15.06 -52.01
N ASN A 145 -37.83 -14.21 -51.56
CA ASN A 145 -37.76 -12.82 -51.98
C ASN A 145 -36.85 -12.68 -53.21
N PRO A 146 -37.38 -12.29 -54.39
CA PRO A 146 -36.61 -12.24 -55.64
C PRO A 146 -35.46 -11.21 -55.61
N ASN A 147 -35.59 -10.15 -54.81
CA ASN A 147 -34.54 -9.14 -54.68
C ASN A 147 -33.42 -9.61 -53.74
N VAL A 148 -33.77 -10.28 -52.63
CA VAL A 148 -32.80 -10.93 -51.74
C VAL A 148 -32.06 -12.01 -52.53
N ARG A 149 -32.80 -12.83 -53.30
CA ARG A 149 -32.23 -13.87 -54.16
C ARG A 149 -31.17 -13.33 -55.11
N ARG A 150 -31.44 -12.21 -55.77
CA ARG A 150 -30.48 -11.57 -56.69
C ARG A 150 -29.19 -11.14 -55.99
N GLU A 151 -29.28 -10.55 -54.80
CA GLU A 151 -28.07 -10.14 -54.04
C GLU A 151 -27.35 -11.35 -53.42
N ALA A 152 -28.10 -12.38 -53.00
CA ALA A 152 -27.56 -13.65 -52.54
C ALA A 152 -26.81 -14.39 -53.66
N GLU A 153 -27.29 -14.36 -54.90
CA GLU A 153 -26.61 -14.93 -56.07
C GLU A 153 -25.27 -14.23 -56.35
N LYS A 154 -25.21 -12.89 -56.19
CA LYS A 154 -23.95 -12.14 -56.32
C LYS A 154 -22.95 -12.49 -55.21
N LEU A 155 -23.42 -12.70 -53.99
CA LEU A 155 -22.60 -13.11 -52.85
C LEU A 155 -22.11 -14.56 -53.01
N ALA A 156 -23.00 -15.46 -53.43
CA ALA A 156 -22.72 -16.86 -53.73
C ALA A 156 -21.63 -17.02 -54.80
N GLY A 157 -21.69 -16.23 -55.87
CA GLY A 157 -20.64 -16.21 -56.92
C GLY A 157 -19.26 -15.74 -56.44
N ARG A 158 -19.12 -15.34 -55.18
CA ARG A 158 -17.85 -14.90 -54.57
C ARG A 158 -17.34 -15.85 -53.49
N VAL A 159 -18.11 -16.88 -53.12
CA VAL A 159 -17.78 -17.85 -52.05
C VAL A 159 -16.44 -18.53 -52.30
N ASP A 160 -16.14 -18.88 -53.55
CA ASP A 160 -14.87 -19.51 -53.93
C ASP A 160 -13.65 -18.64 -53.59
N LYS A 161 -13.79 -17.32 -53.74
CA LYS A 161 -12.73 -16.36 -53.39
C LYS A 161 -12.51 -16.26 -51.89
N PHE A 162 -13.60 -16.29 -51.11
CA PHE A 162 -13.52 -16.29 -49.65
C PHE A 162 -12.92 -17.60 -49.12
N ARG A 163 -13.37 -18.74 -49.64
CA ARG A 163 -12.88 -20.06 -49.25
C ARG A 163 -11.39 -20.21 -49.58
N GLY A 164 -10.96 -19.74 -50.76
CA GLY A 164 -9.54 -19.68 -51.12
C GLY A 164 -8.72 -18.82 -50.17
N GLY A 165 -9.26 -17.67 -49.75
CA GLY A 165 -8.64 -16.81 -48.74
C GLY A 165 -8.50 -17.47 -47.37
N ILE A 166 -9.54 -18.15 -46.87
CA ILE A 166 -9.51 -18.87 -45.59
C ILE A 166 -8.51 -20.03 -45.62
N LEU A 167 -8.49 -20.81 -46.71
CA LEU A 167 -7.53 -21.92 -46.85
C LEU A 167 -6.09 -21.43 -46.91
N GLN A 168 -5.82 -20.29 -47.56
CA GLN A 168 -4.53 -19.62 -47.48
C GLN A 168 -4.21 -19.16 -46.04
N LEU A 169 -5.20 -18.63 -45.31
CA LEU A 169 -5.07 -18.20 -43.92
C LEU A 169 -4.71 -19.35 -42.97
N VAL A 170 -5.38 -20.50 -43.13
CA VAL A 170 -5.12 -21.72 -42.36
C VAL A 170 -3.76 -22.32 -42.70
N ALA A 171 -3.34 -22.23 -43.97
CA ALA A 171 -2.01 -22.66 -44.41
C ALA A 171 -0.88 -21.75 -43.89
N LEU A 172 -1.19 -20.48 -43.57
CA LEU A 172 -0.28 -19.47 -43.01
C LEU A 172 -0.39 -19.35 -41.47
N GLY A 173 -0.75 -20.44 -40.79
CA GLY A 173 -0.75 -20.49 -39.32
C GLY A 173 -1.90 -19.73 -38.64
N GLY A 174 -2.91 -19.29 -39.39
CA GLY A 174 -4.09 -18.61 -38.87
C GLY A 174 -4.87 -19.40 -37.82
N ASP A 175 -5.72 -18.69 -37.07
CA ASP A 175 -6.48 -19.22 -35.93
C ASP A 175 -7.17 -20.55 -36.28
N ARG A 176 -6.83 -21.63 -35.54
CA ARG A 176 -7.33 -22.99 -35.81
C ARG A 176 -8.86 -23.07 -35.77
N ALA A 177 -9.52 -22.11 -35.13
CA ALA A 177 -10.97 -21.95 -35.16
C ALA A 177 -11.51 -21.70 -36.57
N LEU A 178 -10.80 -20.93 -37.42
CA LEU A 178 -11.22 -20.59 -38.78
C LEU A 178 -11.22 -21.82 -39.72
N ALA A 179 -10.35 -22.80 -39.48
CA ALA A 179 -10.33 -24.06 -40.21
C ALA A 179 -11.56 -24.95 -39.95
N ARG A 180 -12.30 -24.69 -38.86
CA ARG A 180 -13.49 -25.44 -38.47
C ARG A 180 -14.79 -24.77 -38.93
N VAL A 181 -14.72 -23.54 -39.43
CA VAL A 181 -15.90 -22.80 -39.90
C VAL A 181 -16.35 -23.33 -41.25
N ASN A 182 -17.57 -23.84 -41.32
CA ASN A 182 -18.22 -24.14 -42.59
C ASN A 182 -18.78 -22.84 -43.18
N LEU A 183 -17.93 -22.12 -43.93
CA LEU A 183 -18.27 -20.81 -44.51
C LEU A 183 -19.57 -20.83 -45.33
N GLU A 184 -19.81 -21.92 -46.06
CA GLU A 184 -21.03 -22.09 -46.87
C GLU A 184 -22.27 -22.16 -45.97
N ALA A 185 -22.21 -22.90 -44.87
CA ALA A 185 -23.31 -23.01 -43.91
C ALA A 185 -23.58 -21.66 -43.24
N GLU A 186 -22.54 -20.90 -42.88
CA GLU A 186 -22.71 -19.59 -42.24
C GLU A 186 -23.25 -18.54 -43.22
N LEU A 187 -22.74 -18.49 -44.45
CA LEU A 187 -23.27 -17.59 -45.47
C LEU A 187 -24.72 -17.94 -45.86
N GLN A 188 -25.06 -19.22 -45.94
CA GLN A 188 -26.42 -19.67 -46.19
C GLN A 188 -27.37 -19.22 -45.05
N LYS A 189 -26.95 -19.33 -43.78
CA LYS A 189 -27.73 -18.80 -42.65
C LYS A 189 -28.02 -17.31 -42.78
N ILE A 190 -27.03 -16.50 -43.16
CA ILE A 190 -27.19 -15.05 -43.33
C ILE A 190 -28.17 -14.74 -44.47
N ILE A 191 -28.04 -15.47 -45.58
CA ILE A 191 -28.93 -15.36 -46.74
C ILE A 191 -30.37 -15.73 -46.36
N ASP A 192 -30.56 -16.82 -45.62
CA ASP A 192 -31.87 -17.29 -45.17
C ASP A 192 -32.51 -16.31 -44.17
N LEU A 193 -31.71 -15.74 -43.26
CA LEU A 193 -32.15 -14.71 -42.30
C LEU A 193 -32.59 -13.43 -43.01
N ALA A 194 -31.85 -12.99 -44.04
CA ALA A 194 -32.21 -11.83 -44.84
C ALA A 194 -33.45 -12.08 -45.71
N ASP A 195 -33.61 -13.30 -46.25
CA ASP A 195 -34.80 -13.70 -47.02
C ASP A 195 -36.06 -13.72 -46.14
N ALA A 196 -35.95 -14.28 -44.93
CA ALA A 196 -37.04 -14.33 -43.96
C ALA A 196 -37.52 -12.93 -43.53
N ASN A 197 -36.63 -11.94 -43.49
CA ASN A 197 -36.93 -10.56 -43.11
C ASN A 197 -37.10 -9.61 -44.32
N GLY A 198 -36.89 -10.09 -45.54
CA GLY A 198 -36.94 -9.30 -46.77
C GLY A 198 -35.88 -8.18 -46.87
N ASP A 199 -34.77 -8.26 -46.13
CA ASP A 199 -33.77 -7.19 -46.05
C ASP A 199 -32.68 -7.33 -47.12
N VAL A 200 -33.04 -6.83 -48.30
CA VAL A 200 -32.15 -6.74 -49.45
C VAL A 200 -30.94 -5.84 -49.16
N GLN A 201 -31.12 -4.79 -48.35
CA GLN A 201 -30.08 -3.79 -48.11
C GLN A 201 -28.97 -4.37 -47.24
N MET A 202 -29.29 -5.21 -46.25
CA MET A 202 -28.28 -5.92 -45.47
C MET A 202 -27.36 -6.79 -46.34
N LEU A 203 -27.94 -7.59 -47.26
CA LEU A 203 -27.13 -8.41 -48.18
C LEU A 203 -26.35 -7.57 -49.18
N LYS A 204 -26.89 -6.43 -49.58
CA LYS A 204 -26.21 -5.48 -50.45
C LYS A 204 -25.02 -4.83 -49.75
N ASP A 205 -25.19 -4.31 -48.54
CA ASP A 205 -24.13 -3.72 -47.73
C ASP A 205 -23.04 -4.74 -47.44
N PHE A 206 -23.43 -5.99 -47.15
CA PHE A 206 -22.51 -7.09 -46.96
C PHE A 206 -21.74 -7.46 -48.24
N SER A 207 -22.43 -7.52 -49.38
CA SER A 207 -21.82 -7.75 -50.69
C SER A 207 -20.89 -6.59 -51.10
N ASP A 208 -21.24 -5.35 -50.78
CA ASP A 208 -20.48 -4.15 -51.14
C ASP A 208 -19.23 -4.02 -50.25
N ALA A 209 -19.36 -4.21 -48.93
CA ALA A 209 -18.25 -4.25 -47.97
C ALA A 209 -17.22 -5.33 -48.31
N THR A 210 -17.66 -6.40 -48.98
CA THR A 210 -16.81 -7.51 -49.41
C THR A 210 -16.33 -7.41 -50.86
N SER A 211 -16.82 -6.44 -51.65
CA SER A 211 -16.41 -6.23 -53.04
C SER A 211 -15.11 -5.43 -53.15
N PHE A 212 -14.25 -5.79 -54.11
CA PHE A 212 -13.02 -5.05 -54.41
C PHE A 212 -13.24 -4.16 -55.65
N LYS A 213 -13.23 -2.84 -55.47
CA LYS A 213 -13.17 -1.86 -56.57
C LYS A 213 -12.10 -0.80 -56.27
N GLY A 214 -10.83 -1.17 -56.34
CA GLY A 214 -9.73 -0.21 -56.22
C GLY A 214 -8.60 -0.55 -57.18
N LYS A 215 -8.10 0.44 -57.93
CA LYS A 215 -6.86 0.28 -58.72
C LYS A 215 -5.67 0.13 -57.76
N LEU A 216 -4.76 -0.78 -58.09
CA LEU A 216 -3.50 -0.98 -57.38
C LEU A 216 -2.71 0.33 -57.38
N SER A 217 -2.36 0.84 -56.20
CA SER A 217 -1.34 1.88 -56.08
C SER A 217 0.03 1.19 -56.10
N PRO A 218 0.96 1.56 -57.01
CA PRO A 218 2.31 1.00 -57.05
C PRO A 218 3.22 1.44 -55.89
N PHE A 219 2.76 2.31 -54.97
CA PHE A 219 3.60 2.92 -53.93
C PHE A 219 3.11 2.72 -52.48
N GLU A 220 2.29 1.69 -52.18
CA GLU A 220 1.92 1.36 -50.79
C GLU A 220 2.15 -0.13 -50.44
N PRO A 221 2.67 -0.47 -49.23
CA PRO A 221 3.09 -1.82 -48.87
C PRO A 221 1.93 -2.76 -48.45
N THR A 222 0.66 -2.39 -48.67
CA THR A 222 -0.47 -3.28 -48.34
C THR A 222 -0.81 -4.15 -49.56
N THR A 223 -0.36 -5.40 -49.54
CA THR A 223 -0.70 -6.38 -50.57
C THR A 223 -2.21 -6.60 -50.63
N GLU A 224 -2.72 -7.00 -51.80
CA GLU A 224 -4.13 -7.39 -51.96
C GLU A 224 -4.53 -8.50 -50.97
N SER A 225 -3.59 -9.38 -50.65
CA SER A 225 -3.72 -10.43 -49.64
C SER A 225 -3.96 -9.87 -48.23
N GLY A 226 -3.21 -8.85 -47.78
CA GLY A 226 -3.39 -8.26 -46.45
C GLY A 226 -4.73 -7.53 -46.28
N ARG A 227 -5.21 -6.84 -47.33
CA ARG A 227 -6.56 -6.23 -47.31
C ARG A 227 -7.67 -7.28 -47.33
N SER A 228 -7.47 -8.38 -48.05
CA SER A 228 -8.39 -9.52 -48.07
C SER A 228 -8.47 -10.19 -46.70
N LEU A 229 -7.35 -10.28 -45.99
CA LEU A 229 -7.23 -10.85 -44.65
C LEU A 229 -7.99 -10.06 -43.59
N VAL A 230 -7.84 -8.73 -43.55
CA VAL A 230 -8.64 -7.87 -42.66
C VAL A 230 -10.12 -8.01 -42.90
N ARG A 231 -10.53 -8.03 -44.17
CA ARG A 231 -11.93 -8.19 -44.53
C ARG A 231 -12.48 -9.56 -44.15
N MET A 232 -11.68 -10.63 -44.21
CA MET A 232 -12.08 -11.95 -43.72
C MET A 232 -12.23 -12.00 -42.19
N LEU A 233 -11.37 -11.31 -41.43
CA LEU A 233 -11.52 -11.19 -39.98
C LEU A 233 -12.75 -10.35 -39.61
N GLN A 234 -13.01 -9.27 -40.35
CA GLN A 234 -14.22 -8.46 -40.21
C GLN A 234 -15.47 -9.26 -40.57
N LEU A 235 -15.41 -10.10 -41.62
CA LEU A 235 -16.47 -11.03 -42.01
C LEU A 235 -16.77 -12.01 -40.87
N PHE A 236 -15.74 -12.64 -40.30
CA PHE A 236 -15.90 -13.54 -39.17
C PHE A 236 -16.51 -12.84 -37.95
N LYS A 237 -16.03 -11.63 -37.62
CA LYS A 237 -16.60 -10.81 -36.54
C LYS A 237 -18.04 -10.36 -36.82
N ALA A 238 -18.40 -10.16 -38.09
CA ALA A 238 -19.76 -9.82 -38.47
C ALA A 238 -20.75 -10.97 -38.25
N VAL A 239 -20.25 -12.21 -38.34
CA VAL A 239 -21.01 -13.44 -38.09
C VAL A 239 -20.91 -13.88 -36.63
N ALA A 240 -19.85 -13.53 -35.92
CA ALA A 240 -19.62 -13.88 -34.52
C ALA A 240 -20.63 -13.15 -33.60
N GLY A 241 -21.36 -13.93 -32.80
CA GLY A 241 -22.43 -13.46 -31.92
C GLY A 241 -23.40 -14.60 -31.59
N ASP A 242 -24.61 -14.26 -31.14
CA ASP A 242 -25.69 -15.24 -30.90
C ASP A 242 -26.33 -15.78 -32.19
N GLY A 243 -25.85 -15.34 -33.35
CA GLY A 243 -26.39 -15.71 -34.67
C GLY A 243 -27.76 -15.11 -34.97
N SER A 244 -28.27 -14.19 -34.15
CA SER A 244 -29.55 -13.54 -34.39
C SER A 244 -29.47 -12.52 -35.53
N TYR A 245 -30.59 -12.30 -36.21
CA TYR A 245 -30.70 -11.35 -37.32
C TYR A 245 -30.22 -9.94 -36.94
N ASN A 246 -30.61 -9.43 -35.77
CA ASN A 246 -30.26 -8.08 -35.32
C ASN A 246 -28.76 -7.94 -35.02
N THR A 247 -28.13 -8.98 -34.45
CA THR A 247 -26.68 -9.01 -34.21
C THR A 247 -25.93 -8.96 -35.54
N VAL A 248 -26.28 -9.85 -36.47
CA VAL A 248 -25.65 -9.93 -37.79
C VAL A 248 -25.83 -8.61 -38.57
N ARG A 249 -27.06 -8.07 -38.61
CA ARG A 249 -27.37 -6.80 -39.28
C ARG A 249 -26.58 -5.62 -38.70
N THR A 250 -26.53 -5.52 -37.37
CA THR A 250 -25.79 -4.46 -36.67
C THR A 250 -24.30 -4.54 -36.96
N ASN A 251 -23.74 -5.75 -36.94
CA ASN A 251 -22.31 -5.93 -37.20
C ASN A 251 -21.96 -5.64 -38.66
N ILE A 252 -22.82 -6.04 -39.61
CA ILE A 252 -22.67 -5.69 -41.04
C ILE A 252 -22.69 -4.18 -41.23
N GLY A 253 -23.63 -3.46 -40.59
CA GLY A 253 -23.71 -2.00 -40.65
C GLY A 253 -22.50 -1.27 -40.05
N ARG A 254 -21.68 -1.95 -39.24
CA ARG A 254 -20.44 -1.40 -38.64
C ARG A 254 -19.19 -1.74 -39.46
N LEU A 255 -19.31 -2.49 -40.56
CA LEU A 255 -18.17 -2.80 -41.41
C LEU A 255 -17.60 -1.52 -42.02
N LYS A 256 -16.29 -1.30 -41.82
CA LYS A 256 -15.58 -0.18 -42.43
C LYS A 256 -15.49 -0.40 -43.95
N THR A 257 -16.12 0.46 -44.73
CA THR A 257 -16.18 0.35 -46.20
C THR A 257 -15.18 1.25 -46.93
N ASP A 258 -14.63 2.27 -46.26
CA ASP A 258 -13.69 3.20 -46.87
C ASP A 258 -12.29 2.57 -47.07
N ALA A 259 -11.69 2.87 -48.21
CA ALA A 259 -10.39 2.35 -48.60
C ALA A 259 -9.25 2.88 -47.71
N SER A 260 -9.36 4.10 -47.16
CA SER A 260 -8.33 4.64 -46.26
C SER A 260 -8.36 3.94 -44.90
N ASP A 261 -9.56 3.73 -44.36
CA ASP A 261 -9.81 2.96 -43.15
C ASP A 261 -9.36 1.51 -43.26
N LEU A 262 -9.65 0.86 -44.39
CA LEU A 262 -9.20 -0.51 -44.66
C LEU A 262 -7.68 -0.60 -44.86
N ARG A 263 -7.04 0.43 -45.41
CA ARG A 263 -5.57 0.52 -45.49
C ARG A 263 -4.96 0.68 -44.10
N GLN A 264 -5.54 1.52 -43.25
CA GLN A 264 -5.08 1.69 -41.88
C GLN A 264 -5.26 0.38 -41.10
N MET A 265 -6.43 -0.24 -41.16
CA MET A 265 -6.68 -1.54 -40.53
C MET A 265 -5.81 -2.66 -41.09
N ALA A 266 -5.47 -2.66 -42.38
CA ALA A 266 -4.52 -3.63 -42.97
C ALA A 266 -3.09 -3.37 -42.54
N ARG A 267 -2.70 -2.10 -42.33
CA ARG A 267 -1.42 -1.77 -41.70
C ARG A 267 -1.42 -2.23 -40.25
N ASP A 268 -2.46 -1.94 -39.48
CA ASP A 268 -2.60 -2.32 -38.08
C ASP A 268 -2.67 -3.85 -37.94
N THR A 269 -3.39 -4.53 -38.83
CA THR A 269 -3.49 -6.00 -38.83
C THR A 269 -2.21 -6.64 -39.31
N ASN A 270 -1.46 -6.09 -40.27
CA ASN A 270 -0.12 -6.58 -40.61
C ASN A 270 0.91 -6.27 -39.51
N LEU A 271 0.74 -5.17 -38.77
CA LEU A 271 1.52 -4.86 -37.57
C LEU A 271 1.21 -5.84 -36.43
N LEU A 272 -0.05 -6.27 -36.29
CA LEU A 272 -0.54 -7.23 -35.30
C LEU A 272 -0.31 -8.70 -35.70
N GLN A 273 -0.38 -9.05 -36.98
CA GLN A 273 -0.20 -10.39 -37.57
C GLN A 273 1.19 -10.61 -38.16
N GLY A 274 2.17 -9.78 -37.81
CA GLY A 274 3.57 -10.01 -38.16
C GLY A 274 4.15 -11.22 -37.42
N SER A 275 3.60 -12.42 -37.64
CA SER A 275 3.94 -13.66 -36.94
C SER A 275 4.47 -14.79 -37.83
N GLU A 276 4.39 -14.76 -39.18
CA GLU A 276 4.96 -15.88 -39.98
C GLU A 276 5.80 -15.53 -41.21
N ASN A 277 5.68 -14.33 -41.81
CA ASN A 277 6.71 -13.84 -42.76
C ASN A 277 7.81 -12.99 -42.08
N ALA A 278 7.81 -12.98 -40.75
CA ALA A 278 8.78 -12.28 -39.89
C ALA A 278 10.04 -13.12 -39.59
N GLN A 279 10.44 -14.05 -40.45
CA GLN A 279 11.81 -14.60 -40.38
C GLN A 279 12.91 -13.54 -40.65
N PHE A 280 12.51 -12.30 -40.98
CA PHE A 280 13.40 -11.16 -41.15
C PHE A 280 13.18 -10.00 -40.15
N LEU A 281 12.25 -10.12 -39.20
CA LEU A 281 12.08 -9.14 -38.12
C LEU A 281 12.35 -9.83 -36.79
N ASP A 282 13.43 -9.40 -36.16
CA ASP A 282 14.06 -9.97 -34.99
C ASP A 282 13.10 -10.01 -33.78
N HIS A 283 12.35 -11.12 -33.64
CA HIS A 283 11.52 -11.42 -32.46
C HIS A 283 12.31 -11.41 -31.14
N THR A 284 13.64 -11.32 -31.20
CA THR A 284 14.47 -11.20 -30.00
C THR A 284 14.44 -9.81 -29.37
N GLN A 285 13.73 -8.82 -29.93
CA GLN A 285 13.79 -7.44 -29.43
C GLN A 285 12.56 -6.99 -28.62
N TYR A 286 11.34 -7.45 -28.93
CA TYR A 286 10.11 -6.99 -28.26
C TYR A 286 9.82 -7.76 -26.99
N VAL A 287 9.43 -7.05 -25.92
CA VAL A 287 9.22 -7.64 -24.60
C VAL A 287 7.76 -7.76 -24.20
N ASP A 288 6.83 -7.10 -24.90
CA ASP A 288 5.40 -7.13 -24.61
C ASP A 288 4.56 -7.55 -25.83
N VAL A 289 3.36 -8.08 -25.59
CA VAL A 289 2.48 -8.61 -26.65
C VAL A 289 1.96 -7.51 -27.57
N SER A 290 1.84 -6.28 -27.06
CA SER A 290 1.38 -5.12 -27.84
C SER A 290 2.51 -4.45 -28.63
N ARG A 291 3.76 -4.94 -28.51
CA ARG A 291 4.96 -4.40 -29.18
C ARG A 291 5.18 -2.91 -28.92
N LEU A 292 4.80 -2.45 -27.73
CA LEU A 292 5.05 -1.08 -27.28
C LEU A 292 6.45 -0.92 -26.71
N LEU A 293 7.07 -2.03 -26.28
CA LEU A 293 8.34 -2.07 -25.58
C LEU A 293 9.30 -3.04 -26.29
N ARG A 294 10.58 -2.63 -26.34
CA ARG A 294 11.69 -3.47 -26.78
C ARG A 294 12.88 -3.37 -25.83
N THR A 295 13.85 -4.27 -25.93
CA THR A 295 15.07 -4.22 -25.11
C THR A 295 15.94 -3.02 -25.49
N ALA A 296 16.55 -2.36 -24.50
CA ALA A 296 17.35 -1.16 -24.71
C ALA A 296 18.84 -1.44 -25.01
N ASP A 297 19.32 -2.67 -24.81
CA ASP A 297 20.75 -3.02 -24.79
C ASP A 297 21.11 -4.22 -25.69
N SER A 298 20.29 -4.50 -26.72
CA SER A 298 20.44 -5.66 -27.62
C SER A 298 20.47 -7.02 -26.90
N THR A 299 20.07 -7.07 -25.62
CA THR A 299 19.86 -8.34 -24.92
C THR A 299 18.63 -9.05 -25.47
N THR A 300 18.63 -10.38 -25.36
CA THR A 300 17.48 -11.20 -25.75
C THR A 300 16.27 -10.79 -24.93
N ALA A 301 15.22 -10.32 -25.60
CA ALA A 301 13.97 -9.93 -24.99
C ALA A 301 13.37 -11.06 -24.15
N ARG A 302 13.10 -10.76 -22.89
CA ARG A 302 12.28 -11.60 -22.02
C ARG A 302 10.87 -11.04 -22.04
N GLN A 303 9.89 -11.90 -22.29
CA GLN A 303 8.50 -11.50 -22.23
C GLN A 303 8.16 -10.98 -20.83
N ILE A 304 7.68 -9.73 -20.73
CA ILE A 304 7.18 -9.18 -19.47
C ILE A 304 5.75 -9.66 -19.22
N LYS A 305 5.39 -9.77 -17.94
CA LYS A 305 4.02 -10.09 -17.53
C LYS A 305 3.12 -8.87 -17.67
N GLU A 306 1.85 -9.09 -18.00
CA GLU A 306 0.86 -8.01 -18.14
C GLU A 306 0.71 -7.19 -16.84
N ILE A 307 0.80 -7.84 -15.68
CA ILE A 307 0.77 -7.19 -14.36
C ILE A 307 1.95 -6.24 -14.08
N THR A 308 2.98 -6.23 -14.93
CA THR A 308 4.14 -5.33 -14.81
C THR A 308 4.28 -4.39 -16.02
N ARG A 309 3.39 -4.51 -17.01
CA ARG A 309 3.50 -3.82 -18.29
C ARG A 309 3.45 -2.30 -18.12
N GLU A 310 2.54 -1.80 -17.29
CA GLU A 310 2.42 -0.36 -17.06
C GLU A 310 3.65 0.23 -16.37
N TRP A 311 4.31 -0.56 -15.52
CA TRP A 311 5.60 -0.14 -14.94
C TRP A 311 6.69 -0.03 -16.01
N TYR A 312 6.83 -1.03 -16.89
CA TYR A 312 7.84 -0.99 -17.95
C TYR A 312 7.58 0.14 -18.97
N LEU A 313 6.31 0.44 -19.29
CA LEU A 313 5.95 1.59 -20.11
C LEU A 313 6.38 2.93 -19.48
N GLU A 314 6.19 3.06 -18.17
CA GLU A 314 6.68 4.23 -17.43
C GLU A 314 8.20 4.29 -17.42
N GLN A 315 8.84 3.17 -17.09
CA GLN A 315 10.29 3.01 -17.03
C GLN A 315 10.96 3.40 -18.34
N ALA A 316 10.44 2.91 -19.47
CA ALA A 316 10.95 3.22 -20.80
C ALA A 316 10.88 4.72 -21.10
N SER A 317 9.77 5.36 -20.76
CA SER A 317 9.53 6.78 -21.02
C SER A 317 10.44 7.66 -20.16
N LEU A 318 10.54 7.36 -18.87
CA LEU A 318 11.39 8.09 -17.92
C LEU A 318 12.89 7.86 -18.18
N MET A 319 13.29 6.64 -18.55
CA MET A 319 14.68 6.31 -18.85
C MET A 319 15.18 7.00 -20.12
N LYS A 320 14.31 7.19 -21.12
CA LYS A 320 14.65 8.01 -22.29
C LYS A 320 14.98 9.44 -21.88
N ALA A 321 14.06 10.10 -21.15
CA ALA A 321 14.28 11.46 -20.65
C ALA A 321 15.52 11.56 -19.75
N TYR A 322 15.75 10.55 -18.90
CA TYR A 322 16.94 10.47 -18.05
C TYR A 322 18.23 10.49 -18.88
N ARG A 323 18.29 9.70 -19.96
CA ARG A 323 19.46 9.65 -20.86
C ARG A 323 19.64 10.95 -21.65
N ASP A 324 18.55 11.53 -22.12
CA ASP A 324 18.56 12.78 -22.91
C ASP A 324 19.02 14.00 -22.10
N LEU A 325 18.88 13.94 -20.77
CA LEU A 325 19.35 14.94 -19.82
C LEU A 325 20.79 14.71 -19.30
N ASN A 326 21.50 13.69 -19.79
CA ASN A 326 22.84 13.36 -19.30
C ASN A 326 23.83 14.51 -19.46
N GLY A 327 24.36 14.98 -18.33
CA GLY A 327 25.26 16.13 -18.24
C GLY A 327 24.59 17.50 -18.37
N LYS A 328 23.25 17.57 -18.49
CA LYS A 328 22.50 18.84 -18.60
C LYS A 328 21.92 19.31 -17.27
N ASP A 329 21.17 18.45 -16.58
CA ASP A 329 20.52 18.76 -15.29
C ASP A 329 20.49 17.54 -14.38
N ALA A 330 21.51 17.44 -13.51
CA ALA A 330 21.65 16.31 -12.58
C ALA A 330 20.50 16.23 -11.56
N ALA A 331 19.88 17.36 -11.20
CA ALA A 331 18.78 17.38 -10.24
C ALA A 331 17.51 16.78 -10.86
N VAL A 332 17.16 17.19 -12.08
CA VAL A 332 16.04 16.62 -12.84
C VAL A 332 16.28 15.15 -13.19
N GLN A 333 17.50 14.80 -13.61
CA GLN A 333 17.86 13.39 -13.83
C GLN A 333 17.63 12.51 -12.61
N LYS A 334 18.03 12.99 -11.42
CA LYS A 334 17.82 12.26 -10.17
C LYS A 334 16.34 12.11 -9.82
N LYS A 335 15.51 13.13 -10.09
CA LYS A 335 14.06 13.04 -9.95
C LYS A 335 13.45 11.99 -10.89
N LEU A 336 13.89 11.95 -12.16
CA LEU A 336 13.45 10.93 -13.12
C LEU A 336 13.84 9.52 -12.66
N ALA A 337 15.08 9.33 -12.22
CA ALA A 337 15.56 8.05 -11.72
C ALA A 337 14.75 7.56 -10.50
N LEU A 338 14.49 8.47 -9.55
CA LEU A 338 13.67 8.16 -8.39
C LEU A 338 12.23 7.80 -8.79
N THR A 339 11.61 8.60 -9.65
CA THR A 339 10.23 8.40 -10.13
C THR A 339 10.08 7.04 -10.83
N MET A 340 11.07 6.64 -11.62
CA MET A 340 11.12 5.34 -12.29
C MET A 340 11.17 4.16 -11.30
N LEU A 341 11.99 4.26 -10.25
CA LEU A 341 12.06 3.20 -9.23
C LEU A 341 10.82 3.15 -8.34
N GLN A 342 10.08 4.26 -8.22
CA GLN A 342 8.85 4.37 -7.44
C GLN A 342 7.62 3.87 -8.16
N GLY A 343 7.60 3.84 -9.50
CA GLY A 343 6.43 3.44 -10.29
C GLY A 343 5.79 2.15 -9.76
N PHE A 344 4.48 2.19 -9.47
CA PHE A 344 3.70 1.08 -8.90
C PHE A 344 4.31 0.46 -7.63
N GLY A 345 5.23 1.17 -6.98
CA GLY A 345 5.86 0.78 -5.73
C GLY A 345 4.96 1.14 -4.57
N LYS A 346 4.37 0.12 -3.93
CA LYS A 346 3.44 0.30 -2.81
C LYS A 346 4.13 0.16 -1.47
N VAL A 347 3.61 0.86 -0.46
CA VAL A 347 4.03 0.68 0.95
C VAL A 347 3.59 -0.69 1.49
N ALA A 348 2.43 -1.17 1.05
CA ALA A 348 1.90 -2.48 1.38
C ALA A 348 1.72 -3.31 0.10
N PRO A 349 2.79 -3.85 -0.52
CA PRO A 349 2.70 -4.46 -1.85
C PRO A 349 1.79 -5.69 -1.90
N LEU A 350 1.18 -5.92 -3.07
CA LEU A 350 0.61 -7.21 -3.44
C LEU A 350 1.72 -8.08 -4.03
N GLY A 351 1.98 -9.22 -3.40
CA GLY A 351 2.97 -10.18 -3.92
C GLY A 351 2.67 -10.58 -5.38
N PRO A 352 3.68 -10.96 -6.20
CA PRO A 352 3.51 -11.14 -7.64
C PRO A 352 2.48 -12.20 -8.00
N GLN A 353 2.45 -13.31 -7.25
CA GLN A 353 1.46 -14.36 -7.43
C GLN A 353 0.05 -13.82 -7.24
N LYS A 354 -0.17 -13.05 -6.16
CA LYS A 354 -1.50 -12.50 -5.89
C LYS A 354 -1.91 -11.41 -6.87
N ALA A 355 -0.95 -10.60 -7.30
CA ALA A 355 -1.15 -9.64 -8.37
C ALA A 355 -1.55 -10.35 -9.67
N GLU A 356 -0.91 -11.48 -10.02
CA GLU A 356 -1.24 -12.28 -11.20
C GLU A 356 -2.63 -12.92 -11.10
N GLU A 357 -2.99 -13.46 -9.94
CA GLU A 357 -4.35 -14.00 -9.68
C GLU A 357 -5.44 -12.94 -9.86
N LEU A 358 -5.19 -11.70 -9.42
CA LEU A 358 -6.14 -10.60 -9.55
C LEU A 358 -6.04 -9.90 -10.91
N GLY A 359 -4.91 -10.01 -11.61
CA GLY A 359 -4.56 -9.15 -12.74
C GLY A 359 -4.18 -7.73 -12.32
N ALA A 360 -3.75 -7.52 -11.08
CA ALA A 360 -3.40 -6.20 -10.53
C ALA A 360 -2.01 -5.72 -11.02
N GLN A 361 -1.86 -4.42 -11.30
CA GLN A 361 -0.56 -3.85 -11.67
C GLN A 361 0.39 -3.77 -10.46
N VAL A 362 1.66 -4.08 -10.66
CA VAL A 362 2.69 -4.07 -9.61
C VAL A 362 4.06 -3.66 -10.14
N SER A 363 4.87 -3.05 -9.28
CA SER A 363 6.30 -2.82 -9.55
C SER A 363 7.09 -4.14 -9.55
N PRO A 364 7.99 -4.40 -10.50
CA PRO A 364 8.87 -5.56 -10.47
C PRO A 364 10.17 -5.33 -9.67
N VAL A 365 10.46 -4.10 -9.23
CA VAL A 365 11.74 -3.75 -8.59
C VAL A 365 12.00 -4.61 -7.35
N LEU A 366 10.99 -4.78 -6.49
CA LEU A 366 11.10 -5.42 -5.18
C LEU A 366 9.77 -6.05 -4.72
N ASN A 367 9.17 -6.89 -5.57
CA ASN A 367 7.89 -7.54 -5.27
C ASN A 367 8.07 -8.93 -4.66
N GLU A 368 8.65 -9.02 -3.47
CA GLU A 368 8.77 -10.27 -2.73
C GLU A 368 7.83 -10.26 -1.52
N GLN A 369 6.83 -11.17 -1.55
CA GLN A 369 5.81 -11.41 -0.53
C GLN A 369 4.98 -10.17 -0.08
N ALA A 370 3.76 -10.37 0.41
CA ALA A 370 2.86 -9.30 0.85
C ALA A 370 3.27 -8.72 2.23
N LEU A 371 4.55 -8.40 2.39
CA LEU A 371 5.10 -7.88 3.64
C LEU A 371 4.85 -6.39 3.71
N TYR A 372 4.17 -5.96 4.77
CA TYR A 372 4.06 -4.55 5.08
C TYR A 372 5.45 -4.03 5.42
N TYR A 373 5.86 -2.95 4.77
CA TYR A 373 7.23 -2.46 4.80
C TYR A 373 7.81 -2.26 6.21
N ARG A 374 6.95 -2.03 7.21
CA ARG A 374 7.31 -1.81 8.63
C ARG A 374 7.12 -3.02 9.54
N SER A 375 6.33 -4.02 9.15
CA SER A 375 5.93 -5.09 10.09
C SER A 375 6.93 -6.24 10.21
N GLY A 376 8.02 -6.22 9.44
CA GLY A 376 9.03 -7.29 9.42
C GLY A 376 10.39 -6.83 9.94
N LYS A 377 11.18 -7.78 10.48
CA LYS A 377 12.64 -7.62 10.61
C LYS A 377 13.23 -7.23 9.25
N LEU A 378 14.31 -6.47 9.20
CA LEU A 378 14.92 -6.00 7.94
C LEU A 378 15.36 -7.15 7.02
N ILE A 379 15.69 -8.32 7.59
CA ILE A 379 15.93 -9.57 6.85
C ILE A 379 14.75 -9.94 5.95
N PHE A 380 13.53 -9.54 6.32
CA PHE A 380 12.31 -9.74 5.54
C PHE A 380 11.93 -8.51 4.69
N ASN A 381 12.73 -7.45 4.66
CA ASN A 381 12.53 -6.29 3.79
C ASN A 381 13.66 -6.20 2.74
N PRO A 382 13.48 -6.81 1.55
CA PRO A 382 14.53 -6.89 0.54
C PRO A 382 15.02 -5.54 0.05
N LEU A 383 14.16 -4.50 0.05
CA LEU A 383 14.56 -3.15 -0.36
C LEU A 383 15.62 -2.63 0.59
N LEU A 384 15.29 -2.53 1.87
CA LEU A 384 16.16 -1.94 2.86
C LEU A 384 17.45 -2.74 3.03
N ASN A 385 17.37 -4.08 3.00
CA ASN A 385 18.56 -4.91 3.05
C ASN A 385 19.50 -4.61 1.87
N THR A 386 18.96 -4.54 0.64
CA THR A 386 19.76 -4.23 -0.55
C THR A 386 20.37 -2.83 -0.48
N VAL A 387 19.60 -1.82 -0.04
CA VAL A 387 20.10 -0.45 0.08
C VAL A 387 21.18 -0.36 1.16
N GLN A 388 20.98 -1.02 2.30
CA GLN A 388 21.96 -1.06 3.38
C GLN A 388 23.27 -1.70 2.92
N GLN A 389 23.22 -2.85 2.25
CA GLN A 389 24.40 -3.51 1.68
C GLN A 389 25.15 -2.59 0.70
N ALA A 390 24.42 -1.88 -0.18
CA ALA A 390 25.03 -0.91 -1.10
C ALA A 390 25.74 0.23 -0.34
N TYR A 391 25.14 0.74 0.74
CA TYR A 391 25.75 1.78 1.57
C TYR A 391 26.96 1.28 2.36
N CYS A 392 26.88 0.12 3.03
CA CYS A 392 28.00 -0.46 3.77
C CYS A 392 29.19 -0.70 2.83
N SER A 393 28.95 -1.26 1.64
CA SER A 393 29.96 -1.42 0.60
C SER A 393 30.55 -0.06 0.18
N ALA A 394 29.71 0.95 -0.07
CA ALA A 394 30.17 2.29 -0.46
C ALA A 394 30.92 3.03 0.65
N MET A 395 30.68 2.71 1.93
CA MET A 395 31.38 3.26 3.09
C MET A 395 32.65 2.49 3.44
N GLY A 396 32.84 1.27 2.90
CA GLY A 396 33.93 0.38 3.29
C GLY A 396 33.73 -0.24 4.68
N LEU A 397 32.48 -0.59 5.00
CA LEU A 397 32.05 -1.18 6.27
C LEU A 397 31.47 -2.58 6.04
N ASP A 398 31.46 -3.40 7.10
CA ASP A 398 30.74 -4.68 7.10
C ASP A 398 29.22 -4.45 7.00
N GLU A 399 28.49 -5.42 6.43
CA GLU A 399 27.06 -5.26 6.12
C GLU A 399 26.20 -4.87 7.34
N ASN A 400 26.58 -5.29 8.54
CA ASN A 400 25.86 -5.04 9.79
C ASN A 400 26.49 -3.93 10.66
N ALA A 401 27.49 -3.20 10.16
CA ALA A 401 28.15 -2.14 10.92
C ALA A 401 27.48 -0.77 10.81
N ALA A 402 26.38 -0.66 10.06
CA ALA A 402 25.64 0.58 9.87
C ALA A 402 24.14 0.34 9.65
N HIS A 403 23.33 1.28 10.12
CA HIS A 403 21.90 1.35 9.91
C HIS A 403 21.54 2.64 9.19
N LEU A 404 20.73 2.53 8.14
CA LEU A 404 20.18 3.71 7.45
C LEU A 404 18.94 4.20 8.19
N ILE A 405 19.02 5.40 8.74
CA ILE A 405 17.95 6.01 9.54
C ILE A 405 17.29 7.13 8.75
N ASP A 406 16.01 7.37 9.03
CA ASP A 406 15.24 8.44 8.38
C ASP A 406 15.86 9.81 8.63
N ASN A 407 16.19 10.10 9.89
CA ASN A 407 16.92 11.30 10.26
C ASN A 407 17.62 11.17 11.64
N SER A 408 18.51 12.11 11.95
CA SER A 408 19.35 12.11 13.15
C SER A 408 18.64 12.26 14.49
N THR A 409 17.37 12.66 14.55
CA THR A 409 16.63 12.72 15.83
C THR A 409 16.37 11.33 16.42
N PHE A 410 16.69 10.26 15.68
CA PHE A 410 16.76 8.89 16.23
C PHE A 410 17.67 8.75 17.46
N ARG A 411 18.63 9.67 17.69
CA ARG A 411 19.43 9.74 18.93
C ARG A 411 18.56 9.83 20.18
N GLU A 412 17.41 10.49 20.11
CA GLU A 412 16.45 10.59 21.21
C GLU A 412 15.85 9.22 21.55
N VAL A 413 15.65 8.37 20.53
CA VAL A 413 15.21 6.97 20.71
C VAL A 413 16.28 6.15 21.40
N LEU A 414 17.53 6.28 20.95
CA LEU A 414 18.67 5.60 21.57
C LEU A 414 18.78 5.99 23.06
N ALA A 415 18.66 7.27 23.37
CA ALA A 415 18.79 7.78 24.74
C ALA A 415 17.73 7.23 25.69
N ARG A 416 16.50 6.99 25.23
CA ARG A 416 15.41 6.49 26.08
C ARG A 416 15.28 4.95 26.12
N GLU A 417 15.61 4.25 25.04
CA GLU A 417 15.50 2.78 24.95
C GLU A 417 16.78 2.06 25.40
N TYR A 418 17.94 2.67 25.18
CA TYR A 418 19.25 2.09 25.48
C TYR A 418 20.07 2.91 26.48
N GLY A 419 19.43 3.86 27.17
CA GLY A 419 20.00 4.59 28.29
C GLY A 419 20.10 3.73 29.55
N MET A 420 20.93 4.15 30.50
CA MET A 420 20.99 3.55 31.83
C MET A 420 21.04 4.64 32.90
N GLU A 421 20.23 4.49 33.94
CA GLU A 421 20.22 5.42 35.07
C GLU A 421 21.61 5.52 35.72
N GLY A 422 22.07 6.76 35.96
CA GLY A 422 23.35 7.02 36.59
C GLY A 422 24.58 6.82 35.70
N VAL A 423 24.41 6.49 34.41
CA VAL A 423 25.50 6.37 33.44
C VAL A 423 25.36 7.44 32.38
N ASN A 424 26.40 8.24 32.14
CA ASN A 424 26.41 9.15 31.01
C ASN A 424 26.60 8.38 29.70
N THR A 425 25.54 8.23 28.92
CA THR A 425 25.61 7.55 27.61
C THR A 425 26.00 8.47 26.46
N LYS A 426 26.12 9.79 26.68
CA LYS A 426 26.58 10.75 25.66
C LYS A 426 28.08 10.98 25.81
N ILE A 427 28.85 10.43 24.89
CA ILE A 427 30.30 10.41 24.94
C ILE A 427 30.87 11.46 23.99
N THR A 428 31.47 12.51 24.57
CA THR A 428 32.09 13.60 23.80
C THR A 428 33.61 13.54 23.77
N SER A 429 34.21 12.73 24.66
CA SER A 429 35.65 12.53 24.80
C SER A 429 35.97 11.11 25.29
N GLN A 430 37.23 10.68 25.16
CA GLN A 430 37.68 9.42 25.78
C GLN A 430 37.55 9.44 27.30
N ALA A 431 37.66 10.61 27.94
CA ALA A 431 37.47 10.74 29.38
C ALA A 431 36.01 10.46 29.79
N ASP A 432 35.04 10.95 29.01
CA ASP A 432 33.62 10.64 29.23
C ASP A 432 33.35 9.15 29.08
N PHE A 433 33.98 8.51 28.09
CA PHE A 433 33.88 7.07 27.88
C PHE A 433 34.39 6.29 29.08
N SER A 434 35.61 6.58 29.55
CA SER A 434 36.16 5.95 30.76
C SER A 434 35.27 6.19 31.98
N LYS A 435 34.70 7.39 32.13
CA LYS A 435 33.80 7.70 33.24
C LYS A 435 32.50 6.88 33.18
N ALA A 436 31.89 6.76 32.00
CA ALA A 436 30.70 5.95 31.79
C ALA A 436 30.94 4.47 32.14
N LEU A 437 32.12 3.93 31.77
CA LEU A 437 32.51 2.57 32.15
C LEU A 437 32.69 2.40 33.66
N GLN A 438 33.31 3.38 34.33
CA GLN A 438 33.45 3.35 35.79
C GLN A 438 32.09 3.34 36.48
N ASP A 439 31.15 4.16 36.00
CA ASP A 439 29.78 4.20 36.53
C ASP A 439 29.05 2.86 36.29
N LEU A 440 29.23 2.24 35.11
CA LEU A 440 28.73 0.89 34.80
C LEU A 440 29.29 -0.17 35.74
N PHE A 441 30.61 -0.18 35.98
CA PHE A 441 31.24 -1.18 36.85
C PHE A 441 30.84 -0.99 38.31
N SER A 442 30.74 0.26 38.78
CA SER A 442 30.22 0.57 40.12
C SER A 442 28.75 0.16 40.28
N ASN A 443 27.92 0.28 39.23
CA ASN A 443 26.55 -0.24 39.26
C ASN A 443 26.53 -1.76 39.37
N ALA A 444 27.32 -2.45 38.55
CA ALA A 444 27.41 -3.90 38.56
C ALA A 444 27.92 -4.46 39.90
N GLN A 445 28.91 -3.81 40.52
CA GLN A 445 29.42 -4.16 41.84
C GLN A 445 28.35 -4.07 42.93
N ARG A 446 27.40 -3.12 42.81
CA ARG A 446 26.25 -2.98 43.72
C ARG A 446 25.14 -4.00 43.45
N GLY A 447 25.37 -4.97 42.55
CA GLY A 447 24.39 -5.96 42.12
C GLY A 447 23.48 -5.49 40.99
N GLY A 448 23.67 -4.27 40.48
CA GLY A 448 22.95 -3.73 39.33
C GLY A 448 23.53 -4.25 38.03
N LEU A 449 23.28 -5.52 37.70
CA LEU A 449 23.61 -6.05 36.37
C LEU A 449 22.73 -5.38 35.32
N LEU A 450 23.29 -5.16 34.14
CA LEU A 450 22.52 -4.69 32.99
C LEU A 450 21.42 -5.70 32.73
N THR A 451 20.15 -5.31 32.85
CA THR A 451 18.99 -6.13 32.44
C THR A 451 18.64 -5.91 30.97
N ASN A 452 18.98 -4.74 30.44
CA ASN A 452 18.74 -4.32 29.07
C ASN A 452 20.04 -4.02 28.32
N ASN A 453 19.94 -3.88 27.00
CA ASN A 453 21.03 -3.41 26.14
C ASN A 453 21.32 -1.93 26.40
N VAL A 454 22.60 -1.53 26.33
CA VAL A 454 23.06 -0.15 26.51
C VAL A 454 23.83 0.31 25.28
N VAL A 455 23.52 1.51 24.80
CA VAL A 455 24.25 2.18 23.71
C VAL A 455 24.97 3.40 24.29
N LEU A 456 26.29 3.43 24.13
CA LEU A 456 27.07 4.64 24.31
C LEU A 456 27.08 5.42 22.99
N ASP A 457 26.39 6.55 22.97
CA ASP A 457 26.34 7.48 21.85
C ASP A 457 27.66 8.26 21.78
N ILE A 458 28.53 7.84 20.86
CA ILE A 458 29.85 8.43 20.59
C ILE A 458 29.80 9.39 19.40
N THR A 459 28.62 9.87 18.98
CA THR A 459 28.48 10.77 17.82
C THR A 459 29.42 11.98 17.87
N ASP A 460 29.50 12.63 19.03
CA ASP A 460 30.26 13.86 19.18
C ASP A 460 31.78 13.59 19.22
N LEU A 461 32.20 12.49 19.86
CA LEU A 461 33.57 11.99 19.78
C LEU A 461 33.97 11.61 18.35
N PHE A 462 33.07 10.91 17.63
CA PHE A 462 33.28 10.51 16.24
C PHE A 462 33.51 11.72 15.34
N HIS A 463 32.68 12.76 15.43
CA HIS A 463 32.87 13.97 14.62
C HIS A 463 34.12 14.78 14.96
N GLN A 464 34.68 14.62 16.16
CA GLN A 464 35.95 15.26 16.55
C GLN A 464 37.17 14.53 15.99
N GLU A 465 37.16 13.19 16.02
CA GLU A 465 38.35 12.38 15.72
C GLU A 465 38.32 11.70 14.34
N ALA A 466 37.15 11.65 13.69
CA ALA A 466 36.95 10.99 12.41
C ALA A 466 36.26 11.90 11.38
N THR A 467 36.65 11.72 10.13
CA THR A 467 36.14 12.45 8.96
C THR A 467 35.38 11.54 7.99
N GLN A 468 35.55 10.22 8.10
CA GLN A 468 34.93 9.23 7.22
C GLN A 468 34.28 8.09 8.00
N PRO A 469 33.14 7.53 7.54
CA PRO A 469 32.46 6.41 8.22
C PRO A 469 33.36 5.21 8.54
N LYS A 470 34.26 4.80 7.62
CA LYS A 470 35.18 3.66 7.84
C LYS A 470 36.12 3.82 9.04
N GLU A 471 36.37 5.06 9.48
CA GLU A 471 37.27 5.34 10.60
C GLU A 471 36.65 4.93 11.94
N ILE A 472 35.34 4.63 11.97
CA ILE A 472 34.66 4.05 13.14
C ILE A 472 35.32 2.75 13.60
N ASN A 473 35.89 1.96 12.71
CA ASN A 473 36.57 0.71 13.07
C ASN A 473 37.85 0.96 13.88
N LYS A 474 38.60 2.02 13.52
CA LYS A 474 39.79 2.42 14.29
C LYS A 474 39.39 2.95 15.66
N MET A 475 38.37 3.81 15.70
CA MET A 475 37.82 4.33 16.96
C MET A 475 37.30 3.20 17.85
N ASN A 476 36.62 2.21 17.28
CA ASN A 476 36.17 1.01 17.97
C ASN A 476 37.34 0.25 18.61
N ASP A 477 38.42 -0.02 17.88
CA ASP A 477 39.62 -0.66 18.44
C ASP A 477 40.23 0.14 19.61
N ASP A 478 40.22 1.47 19.54
CA ASP A 478 40.77 2.33 20.61
C ASP A 478 39.86 2.39 21.84
N LEU A 479 38.54 2.43 21.65
CA LEU A 479 37.56 2.34 22.75
C LEU A 479 37.54 0.95 23.39
N GLU A 480 37.73 -0.14 22.64
CA GLU A 480 37.89 -1.48 23.20
C GLU A 480 39.14 -1.56 24.09
N LYS A 481 40.28 -0.99 23.67
CA LYS A 481 41.49 -0.93 24.51
C LYS A 481 41.22 -0.16 25.79
N ALA A 482 40.53 0.99 25.70
CA ALA A 482 40.14 1.77 26.86
C ALA A 482 39.23 0.98 27.80
N PHE A 483 38.26 0.22 27.26
CA PHE A 483 37.39 -0.65 28.03
C PHE A 483 38.19 -1.67 28.85
N PHE A 484 39.06 -2.43 28.20
CA PHE A 484 39.86 -3.45 28.90
C PHE A 484 40.85 -2.85 29.91
N ALA A 485 41.36 -1.65 29.65
CA ALA A 485 42.18 -0.92 30.60
C ALA A 485 41.39 -0.54 31.86
N GLU A 486 40.15 -0.05 31.72
CA GLU A 486 39.29 0.26 32.86
C GLU A 486 38.86 -1.01 33.63
N VAL A 487 38.57 -2.12 32.94
CA VAL A 487 38.29 -3.41 33.61
C VAL A 487 39.50 -3.87 34.45
N ALA A 488 40.71 -3.78 33.89
CA ALA A 488 41.93 -4.15 34.62
C ALA A 488 42.15 -3.28 35.86
N LYS A 489 41.95 -1.96 35.75
CA LYS A 489 42.02 -1.03 36.89
C LYS A 489 40.96 -1.38 37.95
N PHE A 490 39.73 -1.66 37.52
CA PHE A 490 38.63 -1.98 38.43
C PHE A 490 38.87 -3.28 39.20
N LEU A 491 39.30 -4.35 38.50
CA LEU A 491 39.63 -5.64 39.11
C LEU A 491 40.83 -5.56 40.07
N ALA A 492 41.80 -4.66 39.81
CA ALA A 492 42.90 -4.43 40.73
C ALA A 492 42.43 -3.86 42.08
N THR A 493 41.37 -3.04 42.07
CA THR A 493 40.74 -2.51 43.29
C THR A 493 39.65 -3.39 43.87
N HIS A 494 39.11 -4.33 43.09
CA HIS A 494 38.01 -5.23 43.45
C HIS A 494 38.31 -6.66 42.99
N PRO A 495 39.32 -7.34 43.59
CA PRO A 495 39.79 -8.64 43.14
C PRO A 495 38.75 -9.76 43.28
N ASP A 496 37.74 -9.56 44.15
CA ASP A 496 36.68 -10.53 44.44
C ASP A 496 35.54 -10.50 43.39
N MET A 497 35.57 -9.53 42.47
CA MET A 497 34.53 -9.36 41.46
C MET A 497 34.57 -10.51 40.44
N ASP A 498 33.44 -11.20 40.24
CA ASP A 498 33.33 -12.27 39.26
C ASP A 498 33.49 -11.72 37.84
N LYS A 499 34.46 -12.26 37.09
CA LYS A 499 34.73 -11.89 35.69
C LYS A 499 33.54 -12.13 34.78
N LYS A 500 32.63 -13.05 35.13
CA LYS A 500 31.37 -13.29 34.40
C LYS A 500 30.47 -12.05 34.36
N VAL A 501 30.57 -11.16 35.34
CA VAL A 501 29.84 -9.89 35.33
C VAL A 501 30.28 -9.00 34.17
N PHE A 502 31.59 -8.95 33.89
CA PHE A 502 32.11 -8.20 32.74
C PHE A 502 31.73 -8.85 31.41
N ALA A 503 31.68 -10.19 31.34
CA ALA A 503 31.13 -10.87 30.17
C ALA A 503 29.67 -10.45 29.92
N SER A 504 28.83 -10.43 30.97
CA SER A 504 27.45 -9.95 30.86
C SER A 504 27.33 -8.48 30.44
N ILE A 505 28.26 -7.61 30.89
CA ILE A 505 28.33 -6.22 30.41
C ILE A 505 28.71 -6.18 28.94
N MET A 506 29.75 -6.90 28.53
CA MET A 506 30.22 -6.96 27.14
C MET A 506 29.13 -7.47 26.18
N GLU A 507 28.28 -8.40 26.63
CA GLU A 507 27.16 -8.93 25.85
C GLU A 507 26.07 -7.88 25.56
N ARG A 508 25.94 -6.85 26.42
CA ARG A 508 24.83 -5.87 26.38
C ARG A 508 25.29 -4.45 26.06
N LEU A 509 26.58 -4.18 26.08
CA LEU A 509 27.17 -2.87 25.83
C LEU A 509 27.56 -2.72 24.37
N GLN A 510 27.10 -1.64 23.75
CA GLN A 510 27.43 -1.30 22.36
C GLN A 510 27.79 0.19 22.25
N ILE A 511 28.54 0.55 21.20
CA ILE A 511 28.76 1.93 20.81
C ILE A 511 27.96 2.26 19.55
N GLY A 512 27.49 3.51 19.45
CA GLY A 512 26.76 4.03 18.29
C GLY A 512 27.23 5.44 17.92
N ALA A 513 27.41 5.73 16.63
CA ALA A 513 27.73 7.06 16.13
C ALA A 513 26.79 7.47 15.00
N MET A 514 26.11 8.62 15.11
CA MET A 514 25.39 9.20 13.98
C MET A 514 26.36 9.92 13.06
N THR A 515 26.19 9.74 11.76
CA THR A 515 26.88 10.53 10.75
C THR A 515 25.97 10.73 9.53
N ARG A 516 26.42 11.51 8.56
CA ARG A 516 25.72 11.72 7.29
C ARG A 516 26.59 11.28 6.14
N TYR A 517 26.14 10.27 5.40
CA TYR A 517 26.83 9.77 4.21
C TYR A 517 25.96 9.95 2.97
N LYS A 518 26.50 10.65 1.96
CA LYS A 518 25.80 10.91 0.69
C LYS A 518 24.39 11.47 0.86
N GLY A 519 24.20 12.36 1.84
CA GLY A 519 22.93 13.03 2.09
C GLY A 519 21.92 12.24 2.94
N VAL A 520 22.24 11.01 3.35
CA VAL A 520 21.41 10.15 4.21
C VAL A 520 22.06 10.03 5.59
N ASP A 521 21.23 10.06 6.63
CA ASP A 521 21.69 9.88 8.00
C ASP A 521 21.92 8.39 8.28
N VAL A 522 23.02 8.09 8.96
CA VAL A 522 23.48 6.72 9.21
C VAL A 522 23.87 6.60 10.67
N LEU A 523 23.38 5.55 11.32
CA LEU A 523 23.85 5.12 12.63
C LEU A 523 24.91 4.03 12.44
N LEU A 524 26.16 4.33 12.78
CA LEU A 524 27.26 3.38 12.77
C LEU A 524 27.26 2.58 14.08
N THR A 525 27.28 1.25 13.97
CA THR A 525 27.29 0.30 15.09
C THR A 525 28.30 -0.81 14.80
N PRO A 526 29.61 -0.52 14.88
CA PRO A 526 30.64 -1.53 14.62
C PRO A 526 30.53 -2.68 15.62
N TYR A 527 31.06 -3.86 15.30
CA TYR A 527 31.17 -4.94 16.29
C TYR A 527 32.04 -4.49 17.48
N PHE A 528 31.44 -4.33 18.65
CA PHE A 528 32.12 -3.83 19.85
C PHE A 528 32.21 -4.95 20.90
N LEU A 529 33.41 -5.24 21.40
CA LEU A 529 33.70 -6.22 22.45
C LEU A 529 33.31 -7.69 22.15
N ILE A 530 32.82 -7.99 20.94
CA ILE A 530 32.35 -9.33 20.53
C ILE A 530 33.17 -9.81 19.32
N ARG A 531 34.50 -9.68 19.41
CA ARG A 531 35.43 -10.13 18.37
C ARG A 531 36.17 -11.40 18.76
N THR A 532 36.78 -12.04 17.75
CA THR A 532 37.72 -13.14 18.02
C THR A 532 38.96 -12.62 18.74
N PRO A 533 39.41 -13.31 19.82
CA PRO A 533 40.68 -12.99 20.45
C PRO A 533 41.81 -13.00 19.41
N ARG A 534 42.59 -11.93 19.38
CA ARG A 534 43.80 -11.77 18.56
C ARG A 534 45.00 -12.22 19.38
N ASP A 535 46.08 -12.62 18.71
CA ASP A 535 47.32 -13.01 19.40
C ASP A 535 47.89 -11.87 20.26
N SER A 536 47.71 -10.62 19.80
CA SER A 536 48.09 -9.39 20.48
C SER A 536 47.28 -9.07 21.74
N ASP A 537 46.17 -9.75 21.98
CA ASP A 537 45.31 -9.46 23.14
C ASP A 537 45.97 -9.97 24.45
N THR A 538 45.75 -9.25 25.55
CA THR A 538 46.27 -9.60 26.88
C THR A 538 45.60 -10.87 27.42
N PRO A 539 46.18 -11.55 28.43
CA PRO A 539 45.55 -12.72 29.04
C PRO A 539 44.13 -12.44 29.57
N LEU A 540 43.93 -11.29 30.22
CA LEU A 540 42.62 -10.87 30.72
C LEU A 540 41.62 -10.66 29.58
N GLN A 541 42.04 -10.02 28.48
CA GLN A 541 41.20 -9.83 27.30
C GLN A 541 40.76 -11.17 26.70
N LYS A 542 41.70 -12.10 26.52
CA LYS A 542 41.42 -13.44 25.99
C LYS A 542 40.44 -14.20 26.90
N GLU A 543 40.62 -14.10 28.21
CA GLU A 543 39.73 -14.72 29.21
C GLU A 543 38.31 -14.15 29.14
N LEU A 544 38.16 -12.82 29.11
CA LEU A 544 36.84 -12.17 29.04
C LEU A 544 36.13 -12.44 27.72
N LEU A 545 36.84 -12.34 26.60
CA LEU A 545 36.29 -12.69 25.28
C LEU A 545 35.88 -14.17 25.21
N GLN A 546 36.64 -15.07 25.85
CA GLN A 546 36.26 -16.47 25.96
C GLN A 546 35.03 -16.67 26.85
N ALA A 547 34.91 -15.94 27.96
CA ALA A 547 33.72 -16.01 28.81
C ALA A 547 32.44 -15.58 28.08
N VAL A 548 32.49 -14.50 27.28
CA VAL A 548 31.37 -14.07 26.42
C VAL A 548 31.03 -15.16 25.39
N ARG A 549 32.04 -15.79 24.80
CA ARG A 549 31.87 -16.90 23.85
C ARG A 549 31.17 -18.09 24.47
N ASP A 550 31.60 -18.49 25.66
CA ASP A 550 31.08 -19.65 26.38
C ASP A 550 29.64 -19.43 26.86
N ASN A 551 29.27 -18.18 27.16
CA ASN A 551 27.92 -17.83 27.62
C ASN A 551 26.87 -17.79 26.50
N VAL A 552 27.18 -17.23 25.32
CA VAL A 552 26.12 -16.86 24.34
C VAL A 552 26.35 -17.39 22.93
N GLY A 553 27.59 -17.77 22.57
CA GLY A 553 27.99 -18.12 21.21
C GLY A 553 28.10 -16.90 20.28
N LEU A 554 29.27 -16.68 19.66
CA LEU A 554 29.58 -15.42 18.92
C LEU A 554 28.61 -15.03 17.80
N ARG A 555 27.94 -16.01 17.18
CA ARG A 555 27.09 -15.76 16.01
C ARG A 555 25.72 -15.20 16.37
N SER A 556 25.25 -15.33 17.61
CA SER A 556 23.93 -14.82 18.03
C SER A 556 24.00 -13.34 18.44
N LEU A 557 24.98 -12.95 19.27
CA LEU A 557 25.02 -11.64 19.93
C LEU A 557 24.98 -10.43 18.99
N SER A 558 25.81 -10.44 17.94
CA SER A 558 25.89 -9.28 17.05
C SER A 558 24.67 -9.14 16.13
N GLY A 559 24.07 -10.27 15.76
CA GLY A 559 22.78 -10.28 15.06
C GLY A 559 21.65 -9.79 15.95
N GLU A 560 21.66 -10.15 17.24
CA GLU A 560 20.63 -9.74 18.20
C GLU A 560 20.63 -8.23 18.48
N PHE A 561 21.80 -7.61 18.65
CA PHE A 561 21.88 -6.16 18.87
C PHE A 561 21.43 -5.38 17.63
N PHE A 562 21.94 -5.78 16.48
CA PHE A 562 21.57 -5.19 15.20
C PHE A 562 20.05 -5.33 14.94
N ASP A 563 19.48 -6.52 15.19
CA ASP A 563 18.03 -6.76 15.13
C ASP A 563 17.26 -5.89 16.12
N SER A 564 17.80 -5.67 17.33
CA SER A 564 17.20 -4.81 18.36
C SER A 564 17.13 -3.35 17.89
N ILE A 565 18.21 -2.78 17.38
CA ILE A 565 18.23 -1.40 16.87
C ILE A 565 17.26 -1.24 15.69
N GLN A 566 17.23 -2.22 14.79
CA GLN A 566 16.26 -2.22 13.68
C GLN A 566 14.82 -2.33 14.17
N HIS A 567 14.58 -3.14 15.20
CA HIS A 567 13.27 -3.22 15.85
C HIS A 567 12.86 -1.84 16.38
N SER A 568 13.75 -1.15 17.10
CA SER A 568 13.54 0.22 17.59
C SER A 568 13.28 1.19 16.46
N MET A 569 14.07 1.18 15.38
CA MET A 569 13.85 2.04 14.20
C MET A 569 12.46 1.83 13.58
N SER A 570 12.04 0.57 13.42
CA SER A 570 10.73 0.27 12.85
C SER A 570 9.59 0.72 13.76
N HIS A 571 9.68 0.41 15.06
CA HIS A 571 8.65 0.70 16.05
C HIS A 571 8.64 2.16 16.51
N SER A 572 9.67 2.95 16.23
CA SER A 572 9.67 4.41 16.45
C SER A 572 9.42 5.21 15.17
N GLY A 573 9.36 4.55 14.01
CA GLY A 573 9.11 5.20 12.72
C GLY A 573 10.31 5.92 12.11
N TYR A 574 11.53 5.56 12.51
CA TYR A 574 12.82 6.07 11.99
C TYR A 574 13.47 5.16 10.95
N LEU A 575 12.81 4.07 10.57
CA LEU A 575 13.17 3.31 9.39
C LEU A 575 12.94 4.17 8.14
N LEU A 576 13.95 4.28 7.27
CA LEU A 576 13.80 4.95 5.97
C LEU A 576 12.54 4.44 5.28
N ASP A 577 11.71 5.34 4.77
CA ASP A 577 10.54 4.93 4.00
C ASP A 577 10.91 4.38 2.61
N PRO A 578 10.01 3.68 1.90
CA PRO A 578 10.34 3.08 0.61
C PRO A 578 10.82 4.08 -0.44
N ILE A 579 10.36 5.33 -0.37
CA ILE A 579 10.76 6.42 -1.27
C ILE A 579 12.14 6.93 -0.89
N GLN A 580 12.40 7.22 0.39
CA GLN A 580 13.73 7.63 0.86
C GLN A 580 14.76 6.52 0.68
N ALA A 581 14.40 5.25 0.85
CA ALA A 581 15.29 4.12 0.60
C ALA A 581 15.72 4.04 -0.87
N ARG A 582 14.79 4.19 -1.82
CA ARG A 582 15.13 4.26 -3.25
C ARG A 582 15.99 5.48 -3.59
N LYS A 583 15.67 6.63 -2.98
CA LYS A 583 16.47 7.84 -3.14
C LYS A 583 17.90 7.63 -2.62
N ALA A 584 18.05 7.03 -1.44
CA ALA A 584 19.31 6.65 -0.85
C ALA A 584 20.08 5.72 -1.80
N TRP A 585 19.45 4.66 -2.31
CA TRP A 585 20.08 3.73 -3.25
C TRP A 585 20.67 4.46 -4.47
N LEU A 586 19.95 5.45 -4.99
CA LEU A 586 20.40 6.29 -6.11
C LEU A 586 21.55 7.26 -5.77
N GLU A 587 21.91 7.44 -4.50
CA GLU A 587 23.10 8.21 -4.11
C GLU A 587 24.41 7.42 -4.27
N VAL A 588 24.31 6.09 -4.30
CA VAL A 588 25.46 5.18 -4.37
C VAL A 588 25.47 4.33 -5.64
N GLU A 589 24.35 4.20 -6.35
CA GLU A 589 24.25 3.43 -7.58
C GLU A 589 23.42 4.13 -8.67
N ASP A 590 23.84 4.01 -9.94
CA ASP A 590 23.05 4.46 -11.09
C ASP A 590 21.78 3.60 -11.26
N PRO A 591 20.63 4.17 -11.66
CA PRO A 591 19.39 3.41 -11.86
C PRO A 591 19.52 2.18 -12.77
N SER A 592 20.36 2.22 -13.81
CA SER A 592 20.59 1.09 -14.70
C SER A 592 21.27 -0.07 -13.98
N THR A 593 22.20 0.25 -13.06
CA THR A 593 22.87 -0.74 -12.19
C THR A 593 21.86 -1.36 -11.23
N VAL A 594 21.02 -0.53 -10.60
CA VAL A 594 19.93 -0.97 -9.71
C VAL A 594 19.03 -1.98 -10.41
N LEU A 595 18.51 -1.62 -11.59
CA LEU A 595 17.61 -2.49 -12.37
C LEU A 595 18.29 -3.80 -12.78
N LYS A 596 19.54 -3.72 -13.26
CA LYS A 596 20.33 -4.90 -13.67
C LYS A 596 20.60 -5.86 -12.51
N LYS A 597 20.95 -5.35 -11.33
CA LYS A 597 21.17 -6.17 -10.12
C LYS A 597 19.91 -6.92 -9.68
N ARG A 598 18.73 -6.34 -9.93
CA ARG A 598 17.43 -6.99 -9.68
C ARG A 598 16.99 -7.92 -10.83
N GLY A 599 17.83 -8.13 -11.84
CA GLY A 599 17.52 -8.97 -12.99
C GLY A 599 16.42 -8.39 -13.89
N LEU A 600 16.14 -7.09 -13.75
CA LEU A 600 15.18 -6.38 -14.58
C LEU A 600 15.84 -5.94 -15.87
N GLN A 601 15.22 -6.30 -16.99
CA GLN A 601 15.70 -5.89 -18.30
C GLN A 601 15.41 -4.40 -18.51
N LEU A 602 16.33 -3.68 -19.14
CA LEU A 602 16.09 -2.30 -19.52
C LEU A 602 15.23 -2.28 -20.78
N THR A 603 14.13 -1.54 -20.72
CA THR A 603 13.22 -1.39 -21.86
C THR A 603 13.27 0.01 -22.41
N GLU A 604 12.93 0.13 -23.69
CA GLU A 604 12.63 1.39 -24.35
C GLU A 604 11.32 1.28 -25.12
N LEU A 605 10.70 2.42 -25.41
CA LEU A 605 9.54 2.47 -26.28
C LEU A 605 9.95 1.97 -27.66
N ALA A 606 9.12 1.16 -28.29
CA ALA A 606 9.36 0.65 -29.65
C ALA A 606 9.50 1.78 -30.70
N THR A 607 9.02 2.98 -30.36
CA THR A 607 9.12 4.20 -31.16
C THR A 607 10.12 5.20 -30.58
N SER A 608 11.10 4.78 -29.76
CA SER A 608 12.07 5.68 -29.12
C SER A 608 12.93 6.47 -30.12
N ASP A 609 12.99 6.00 -31.36
CA ASP A 609 13.63 6.66 -32.51
C ASP A 609 12.82 7.82 -33.08
N LYS A 610 11.56 7.99 -32.66
CA LYS A 610 10.63 9.01 -33.14
C LYS A 610 10.18 9.92 -31.99
N PRO A 611 9.95 11.22 -32.26
CA PRO A 611 9.37 12.10 -31.26
C PRO A 611 8.01 11.58 -30.79
N THR A 612 7.75 11.69 -29.49
CA THR A 612 6.42 11.37 -28.92
C THR A 612 5.37 12.30 -29.55
N PRO A 613 4.29 11.76 -30.14
CA PRO A 613 3.25 12.59 -30.74
C PRO A 613 2.66 13.56 -29.71
N LYS A 614 2.50 14.83 -30.10
CA LYS A 614 1.81 15.82 -29.27
C LYS A 614 0.29 15.54 -29.32
N VAL A 615 -0.23 14.96 -28.25
CA VAL A 615 -1.66 14.59 -28.11
C VAL A 615 -2.47 15.79 -27.64
N PHE A 616 -1.92 16.60 -26.73
CA PHE A 616 -2.58 17.80 -26.20
C PHE A 616 -1.65 19.01 -26.20
N SER A 617 -2.22 20.18 -26.45
CA SER A 617 -1.51 21.46 -26.35
C SER A 617 -1.34 21.95 -24.93
N SER A 618 -2.23 21.56 -24.01
CA SER A 618 -2.19 21.93 -22.60
C SER A 618 -2.95 20.93 -21.72
N PHE A 619 -2.69 20.96 -20.40
CA PHE A 619 -3.45 20.18 -19.40
C PHE A 619 -4.92 20.63 -19.35
N LYS A 620 -5.17 21.90 -19.64
CA LYS A 620 -6.52 22.45 -19.78
C LYS A 620 -7.28 21.83 -20.95
N ASP A 621 -6.60 21.49 -22.04
CA ASP A 621 -7.23 20.80 -23.18
C ASP A 621 -7.49 19.32 -22.85
N PHE A 622 -6.56 18.68 -22.13
CA PHE A 622 -6.75 17.32 -21.61
C PHE A 622 -8.01 17.20 -20.74
N THR A 623 -8.19 18.09 -19.76
CA THR A 623 -9.37 18.06 -18.86
C THR A 623 -10.71 18.39 -19.54
N LYS A 624 -10.67 18.95 -20.75
CA LYS A 624 -11.87 19.19 -21.59
C LYS A 624 -12.21 18.02 -22.51
N HIS A 625 -11.36 17.02 -22.60
CA HIS A 625 -11.57 15.90 -23.50
C HIS A 625 -12.84 15.10 -23.11
N LYS A 626 -13.57 14.59 -24.10
CA LYS A 626 -14.82 13.85 -23.89
C LYS A 626 -14.63 12.66 -22.93
N THR A 627 -13.54 11.90 -23.07
CA THR A 627 -13.22 10.78 -22.19
C THR A 627 -13.07 11.20 -20.73
N PHE A 628 -12.46 12.35 -20.46
CA PHE A 628 -12.33 12.88 -19.10
C PHE A 628 -13.72 13.14 -18.50
N GLN A 629 -14.60 13.80 -19.27
CA GLN A 629 -15.98 14.07 -18.85
C GLN A 629 -16.77 12.77 -18.64
N GLN A 630 -16.61 11.77 -19.50
CA GLN A 630 -17.25 10.47 -19.35
C GLN A 630 -16.78 9.76 -18.06
N PHE A 631 -15.48 9.80 -17.77
CA PHE A 631 -14.92 9.24 -16.54
C PHE A 631 -15.47 9.95 -15.30
N GLU A 632 -15.53 11.29 -15.32
CA GLU A 632 -16.15 12.08 -14.23
C GLU A 632 -17.60 11.68 -13.98
N THR A 633 -18.39 11.46 -15.04
CA THR A 633 -19.80 11.10 -14.91
C THR A 633 -20.05 9.70 -14.33
N LEU A 634 -19.02 8.85 -14.18
CA LEU A 634 -19.18 7.52 -13.59
C LEU A 634 -19.76 7.58 -12.18
N ALA A 635 -19.34 8.57 -11.38
CA ALA A 635 -19.82 8.77 -10.01
C ALA A 635 -21.31 9.12 -9.93
N ASN A 636 -21.86 9.69 -11.01
CA ASN A 636 -23.27 10.10 -11.10
C ASN A 636 -24.18 9.00 -11.65
N THR A 637 -23.66 7.79 -11.88
CA THR A 637 -24.49 6.67 -12.35
C THR A 637 -25.49 6.28 -11.25
N VAL A 638 -26.77 6.17 -11.61
CA VAL A 638 -27.82 5.69 -10.69
C VAL A 638 -27.44 4.30 -10.18
N ASN A 639 -27.49 4.11 -8.86
CA ASN A 639 -27.05 2.88 -8.18
C ASN A 639 -25.57 2.52 -8.39
N ALA A 640 -24.70 3.50 -8.65
CA ALA A 640 -23.27 3.27 -8.70
C ALA A 640 -22.77 2.54 -7.43
N PRO A 641 -21.97 1.46 -7.58
CA PRO A 641 -21.32 0.82 -6.44
C PRO A 641 -20.35 1.80 -5.76
N PRO A 642 -19.98 1.54 -4.49
CA PRO A 642 -19.17 2.48 -3.69
C PRO A 642 -17.89 2.96 -4.39
N TYR A 643 -17.14 2.05 -5.03
CA TYR A 643 -15.91 2.41 -5.75
C TYR A 643 -16.11 3.41 -6.91
N LEU A 644 -17.26 3.37 -7.60
CA LEU A 644 -17.56 4.33 -8.66
C LEU A 644 -17.99 5.69 -8.13
N LYS A 645 -18.54 5.76 -6.92
CA LYS A 645 -18.95 7.02 -6.30
C LYS A 645 -17.76 7.83 -5.83
N THR A 646 -16.75 7.16 -5.27
CA THR A 646 -15.64 7.81 -4.57
C THR A 646 -14.42 8.01 -5.46
N LEU A 647 -13.95 6.97 -6.16
CA LEU A 647 -12.65 7.00 -6.85
C LEU A 647 -12.62 7.92 -8.10
N PRO A 648 -13.63 7.93 -9.00
CA PRO A 648 -13.65 8.88 -10.11
C PRO A 648 -13.64 10.34 -9.66
N THR A 649 -14.49 10.69 -8.70
CA THR A 649 -14.60 12.06 -8.16
C THR A 649 -13.26 12.52 -7.59
N ALA A 650 -12.67 11.72 -6.70
CA ALA A 650 -11.38 12.01 -6.11
C ALA A 650 -10.28 12.17 -7.18
N THR A 651 -10.20 11.24 -8.12
CA THR A 651 -9.18 11.25 -9.19
C THR A 651 -9.33 12.47 -10.10
N VAL A 652 -10.56 12.85 -10.44
CA VAL A 652 -10.86 14.06 -11.23
C VAL A 652 -10.45 15.33 -10.47
N ASN A 653 -10.71 15.40 -9.17
CA ASN A 653 -10.33 16.54 -8.34
C ASN A 653 -8.81 16.69 -8.25
N LEU A 654 -8.06 15.59 -8.11
CA LEU A 654 -6.60 15.61 -8.16
C LEU A 654 -6.10 16.12 -9.53
N LEU A 655 -6.63 15.60 -10.65
CA LEU A 655 -6.25 16.07 -11.99
C LEU A 655 -6.59 17.55 -12.21
N ARG A 656 -7.71 18.03 -11.68
CA ARG A 656 -8.06 19.46 -11.70
C ARG A 656 -7.09 20.29 -10.85
N GLY A 657 -6.60 19.74 -9.75
CA GLY A 657 -5.52 20.35 -8.97
C GLY A 657 -4.25 20.56 -9.78
N LEU A 658 -3.83 19.56 -10.58
CA LEU A 658 -2.70 19.71 -11.50
C LEU A 658 -2.97 20.76 -12.59
N ALA A 659 -4.21 20.81 -13.10
CA ALA A 659 -4.61 21.82 -14.07
C ALA A 659 -4.61 23.25 -13.49
N ALA A 660 -4.83 23.40 -12.18
CA ALA A 660 -4.85 24.68 -11.48
C ALA A 660 -3.47 25.16 -11.01
N TYR A 661 -2.46 24.29 -11.03
CA TYR A 661 -1.10 24.61 -10.60
C TYR A 661 -0.53 25.80 -11.38
N ASN A 662 -0.06 26.85 -10.67
CA ASN A 662 0.70 27.99 -11.20
C ASN A 662 0.20 28.52 -12.57
N LEU A 663 -1.12 28.61 -12.75
CA LEU A 663 -1.74 29.01 -14.03
C LEU A 663 -1.22 30.35 -14.55
N ASP A 664 -0.93 31.29 -13.67
CA ASP A 664 -0.33 32.60 -13.95
C ASP A 664 1.09 32.50 -14.53
N LYS A 665 1.79 31.40 -14.25
CA LYS A 665 3.15 31.09 -14.74
C LYS A 665 3.14 30.04 -15.86
N GLY A 666 1.99 29.81 -16.51
CA GLY A 666 1.84 28.83 -17.60
C GLY A 666 1.60 27.38 -17.14
N GLY A 667 1.45 27.17 -15.83
CA GLY A 667 1.07 25.92 -15.19
C GLY A 667 2.00 24.74 -15.43
N ILE A 668 1.44 23.52 -15.29
CA ILE A 668 2.21 22.28 -15.36
C ILE A 668 2.88 22.06 -16.73
N ASP A 669 2.21 22.48 -17.81
CA ASP A 669 2.76 22.37 -19.17
C ASP A 669 4.07 23.15 -19.30
N LYS A 670 4.08 24.40 -18.82
CA LYS A 670 5.29 25.24 -18.82
C LYS A 670 6.35 24.69 -17.87
N ALA A 671 5.97 24.24 -16.67
CA ALA A 671 6.92 23.68 -15.71
C ALA A 671 7.66 22.43 -16.25
N MET A 672 6.95 21.54 -16.95
CA MET A 672 7.55 20.37 -17.59
C MET A 672 8.39 20.76 -18.80
N GLN A 673 7.93 21.71 -19.62
CA GLN A 673 8.69 22.21 -20.76
C GLN A 673 10.00 22.88 -20.33
N ASP A 674 9.97 23.69 -19.27
CA ASP A 674 11.16 24.38 -18.74
C ASP A 674 12.22 23.40 -18.21
N GLN A 675 11.83 22.14 -17.91
CA GLN A 675 12.73 21.05 -17.50
C GLN A 675 13.11 20.09 -18.66
N GLU A 676 12.76 20.41 -19.91
CA GLU A 676 12.91 19.51 -21.08
C GLU A 676 12.17 18.17 -20.93
N LEU A 677 11.00 18.16 -20.26
CA LEU A 677 10.20 16.97 -19.98
C LEU A 677 8.86 16.92 -20.74
N ASP A 678 8.76 17.59 -21.88
CA ASP A 678 7.52 17.65 -22.66
C ASP A 678 7.08 16.27 -23.19
N GLU A 679 8.02 15.42 -23.60
CA GLU A 679 7.71 14.04 -24.03
C GLU A 679 7.14 13.18 -22.88
N VAL A 680 7.65 13.36 -21.65
CA VAL A 680 7.14 12.67 -20.46
C VAL A 680 5.69 13.11 -20.21
N LEU A 681 5.42 14.41 -20.29
CA LEU A 681 4.07 14.96 -20.11
C LEU A 681 3.09 14.44 -21.19
N GLN A 682 3.48 14.42 -22.46
CA GLN A 682 2.63 13.89 -23.54
C GLN A 682 2.35 12.40 -23.36
N THR A 683 3.33 11.64 -22.89
CA THR A 683 3.14 10.22 -22.56
C THR A 683 2.17 10.05 -21.40
N SER A 684 2.29 10.84 -20.34
CA SER A 684 1.35 10.83 -19.22
C SER A 684 -0.07 11.17 -19.67
N TYR A 685 -0.27 12.16 -20.55
CA TYR A 685 -1.59 12.45 -21.12
C TYR A 685 -2.20 11.25 -21.81
N TYR A 686 -1.44 10.61 -22.71
CA TYR A 686 -1.91 9.46 -23.47
C TYR A 686 -2.31 8.30 -22.54
N ARG A 687 -1.46 7.99 -21.55
CA ARG A 687 -1.70 6.91 -20.59
C ARG A 687 -2.92 7.18 -19.71
N MET A 688 -3.03 8.38 -19.14
CA MET A 688 -4.20 8.76 -18.34
C MET A 688 -5.49 8.69 -19.17
N LEU A 689 -5.47 9.17 -20.42
CA LEU A 689 -6.65 9.16 -21.28
C LEU A 689 -7.10 7.74 -21.64
N ASN A 690 -6.16 6.85 -21.96
CA ASN A 690 -6.45 5.45 -22.26
C ASN A 690 -6.97 4.70 -21.03
N ALA A 691 -6.40 4.98 -19.86
CA ALA A 691 -6.87 4.40 -18.60
C ALA A 691 -8.30 4.85 -18.28
N MET A 692 -8.61 6.14 -18.43
CA MET A 692 -9.98 6.64 -18.28
C MET A 692 -10.95 5.99 -19.26
N ALA A 693 -10.58 5.86 -20.54
CA ALA A 693 -11.42 5.20 -21.54
C ALA A 693 -11.70 3.74 -21.15
N SER A 694 -10.65 3.02 -20.73
CA SER A 694 -10.76 1.62 -20.30
C SER A 694 -11.60 1.46 -19.03
N ALA A 695 -11.52 2.42 -18.09
CA ALA A 695 -12.38 2.46 -16.91
C ALA A 695 -13.85 2.68 -17.27
N VAL A 696 -14.14 3.60 -18.21
CA VAL A 696 -15.49 3.86 -18.73
C VAL A 696 -16.04 2.64 -19.46
N ASP A 697 -15.25 2.00 -20.31
CA ASP A 697 -15.65 0.83 -21.08
C ASP A 697 -15.97 -0.38 -20.19
N SER A 698 -15.22 -0.54 -19.10
CA SER A 698 -15.45 -1.60 -18.10
C SER A 698 -16.85 -1.49 -17.47
N GLN A 699 -17.34 -0.26 -17.29
CA GLN A 699 -18.69 0.00 -16.79
C GLN A 699 -19.75 -0.15 -17.88
N ALA A 700 -19.45 0.25 -19.12
CA ALA A 700 -20.34 0.03 -20.24
C ALA A 700 -20.58 -1.46 -20.51
N PHE A 701 -19.55 -2.30 -20.32
CA PHE A 701 -19.66 -3.75 -20.44
C PHE A 701 -20.71 -4.34 -19.48
N LEU A 702 -20.71 -3.91 -18.21
CA LEU A 702 -21.70 -4.37 -17.22
C LEU A 702 -23.14 -3.96 -17.58
N LYS A 703 -23.32 -2.79 -18.23
CA LYS A 703 -24.64 -2.28 -18.64
C LYS A 703 -25.18 -2.93 -19.92
N THR A 704 -24.31 -3.36 -20.82
CA THR A 704 -24.69 -3.88 -22.15
C THR A 704 -24.86 -5.40 -22.19
N SER A 705 -24.46 -6.10 -21.14
CA SER A 705 -24.73 -7.54 -21.02
C SER A 705 -26.24 -7.78 -21.00
N ALA A 706 -26.77 -8.33 -22.10
CA ALA A 706 -28.20 -8.63 -22.27
C ALA A 706 -28.74 -9.60 -21.21
N ASN A 707 -27.85 -10.31 -20.51
CA ASN A 707 -28.12 -11.11 -19.33
C ASN A 707 -27.47 -10.44 -18.11
N ARG A 708 -28.13 -10.50 -16.94
CA ARG A 708 -27.60 -10.04 -15.65
C ARG A 708 -26.13 -10.52 -15.50
N PRO A 709 -25.14 -9.63 -15.34
CA PRO A 709 -23.73 -10.02 -15.31
C PRO A 709 -23.47 -11.00 -14.16
N THR A 710 -22.59 -11.97 -14.39
CA THR A 710 -22.20 -12.93 -13.34
C THR A 710 -21.31 -12.25 -12.29
N SER A 711 -21.20 -12.82 -11.08
CA SER A 711 -20.28 -12.36 -10.04
C SER A 711 -18.85 -12.24 -10.57
N THR A 712 -18.40 -13.22 -11.36
CA THR A 712 -17.10 -13.21 -12.03
C THR A 712 -16.91 -12.01 -12.95
N GLN A 713 -17.91 -11.69 -13.81
CA GLN A 713 -17.82 -10.54 -14.70
C GLN A 713 -17.80 -9.21 -13.93
N ILE A 714 -18.56 -9.13 -12.83
CA ILE A 714 -18.56 -7.95 -11.94
C ILE A 714 -17.18 -7.79 -11.29
N SER A 715 -16.59 -8.86 -10.78
CA SER A 715 -15.25 -8.84 -10.17
C SER A 715 -14.16 -8.47 -11.18
N GLU A 716 -14.19 -9.02 -12.39
CA GLU A 716 -13.22 -8.70 -13.45
C GLU A 716 -13.32 -7.22 -13.86
N ALA A 717 -14.54 -6.70 -14.04
CA ALA A 717 -14.77 -5.28 -14.33
C ALA A 717 -14.32 -4.37 -13.17
N TYR A 718 -14.53 -4.81 -11.93
CA TYR A 718 -14.07 -4.11 -10.74
C TYR A 718 -12.54 -4.02 -10.66
N ILE A 719 -11.83 -5.15 -10.78
CA ILE A 719 -10.36 -5.14 -10.73
C ILE A 719 -9.77 -4.36 -11.90
N ASN A 720 -10.33 -4.52 -13.11
CA ASN A 720 -9.86 -3.73 -14.24
C ASN A 720 -10.06 -2.23 -14.00
N PHE A 721 -11.20 -1.81 -13.45
CA PHE A 721 -11.43 -0.42 -13.07
C PHE A 721 -10.38 0.09 -12.06
N LEU A 722 -10.09 -0.68 -11.00
CA LEU A 722 -9.08 -0.30 -10.01
C LEU A 722 -7.69 -0.14 -10.64
N ASN A 723 -7.29 -1.05 -11.52
CA ASN A 723 -6.03 -0.95 -12.26
C ASN A 723 -5.95 0.35 -13.07
N GLN A 724 -7.04 0.75 -13.73
CA GLN A 724 -7.05 1.97 -14.50
C GLN A 724 -6.97 3.23 -13.62
N VAL A 725 -7.67 3.24 -12.48
CA VAL A 725 -7.54 4.31 -11.48
C VAL A 725 -6.10 4.39 -10.97
N GLU A 726 -5.48 3.24 -10.71
CA GLU A 726 -4.10 3.17 -10.25
C GLU A 726 -3.11 3.72 -11.29
N VAL A 727 -3.28 3.40 -12.58
CA VAL A 727 -2.47 3.99 -13.66
C VAL A 727 -2.60 5.51 -13.67
N ILE A 728 -3.81 6.05 -13.53
CA ILE A 728 -4.04 7.50 -13.52
C ILE A 728 -3.35 8.14 -12.31
N GLN A 729 -3.55 7.58 -11.11
CA GLN A 729 -2.92 8.11 -9.89
C GLN A 729 -1.40 7.96 -9.89
N GLN A 730 -0.85 6.93 -10.53
CA GLN A 730 0.58 6.80 -10.74
C GLN A 730 1.11 7.92 -11.65
N GLN A 731 0.39 8.27 -12.72
CA GLN A 731 0.77 9.41 -13.56
C GLN A 731 0.69 10.74 -12.81
N ILE A 732 -0.30 10.92 -11.93
CA ILE A 732 -0.35 12.09 -11.03
C ILE A 732 0.90 12.12 -10.13
N ALA A 733 1.26 10.99 -9.50
CA ALA A 733 2.44 10.90 -8.65
C ALA A 733 3.75 11.20 -9.42
N THR A 734 3.86 10.72 -10.66
CA THR A 734 4.98 11.01 -11.57
C THR A 734 5.10 12.50 -11.83
N LEU A 735 4.00 13.16 -12.19
CA LEU A 735 4.00 14.61 -12.45
C LEU A 735 4.32 15.43 -11.18
N LEU A 736 3.76 15.06 -10.04
CA LEU A 736 4.05 15.72 -8.76
C LEU A 736 5.51 15.56 -8.33
N SER A 737 6.12 14.39 -8.57
CA SER A 737 7.53 14.13 -8.22
C SER A 737 8.50 14.95 -9.05
N LEU A 738 8.15 15.25 -10.31
CA LEU A 738 9.00 16.02 -11.21
C LEU A 738 8.85 17.53 -10.95
N VAL A 739 7.61 18.00 -10.77
CA VAL A 739 7.29 19.43 -10.66
C VAL A 739 7.41 19.97 -9.24
N GLU A 740 7.13 19.14 -8.22
CA GLU A 740 7.11 19.51 -6.80
C GLU A 740 6.33 20.81 -6.49
N PRO A 741 5.02 20.85 -6.78
CA PRO A 741 4.25 22.09 -6.78
C PRO A 741 3.96 22.72 -5.40
N TYR A 742 4.12 21.97 -4.30
CA TYR A 742 3.70 22.37 -2.96
C TYR A 742 4.89 22.74 -2.05
N SER A 743 4.69 23.77 -1.23
CA SER A 743 5.57 24.07 -0.09
C SER A 743 5.31 23.09 1.06
N THR A 744 6.18 23.13 2.07
CA THR A 744 6.02 22.36 3.32
C THR A 744 4.73 22.69 4.07
N ASP A 745 4.20 23.90 3.89
CA ASP A 745 3.04 24.40 4.64
C ASP A 745 1.69 24.12 3.95
N ALA A 746 1.70 23.80 2.64
CA ALA A 746 0.48 23.70 1.84
C ALA A 746 -0.53 22.68 2.39
N PHE A 747 -0.05 21.52 2.83
CA PHE A 747 -0.90 20.54 3.51
C PHE A 747 -1.47 21.11 4.81
N GLY A 748 -0.61 21.69 5.65
CA GLY A 748 -1.01 22.26 6.93
C GLY A 748 -2.06 23.35 6.77
N ASP A 749 -1.90 24.23 5.79
CA ASP A 749 -2.89 25.28 5.48
C ASP A 749 -4.24 24.70 5.06
N SER A 750 -4.26 23.65 4.22
CA SER A 750 -5.52 23.02 3.81
C SER A 750 -6.25 22.36 4.99
N ILE A 751 -5.53 21.58 5.81
CA ILE A 751 -6.12 20.92 6.98
C ILE A 751 -6.62 21.97 7.97
N ARG A 752 -5.84 23.02 8.24
CA ARG A 752 -6.29 24.13 9.10
C ARG A 752 -7.56 24.78 8.58
N ALA A 753 -7.63 25.11 7.29
CA ALA A 753 -8.81 25.71 6.69
C ALA A 753 -10.08 24.85 6.87
N ARG A 754 -9.95 23.52 6.80
CA ARG A 754 -11.06 22.60 7.07
C ARG A 754 -11.45 22.59 8.55
N LEU A 755 -10.47 22.46 9.45
CA LEU A 755 -10.71 22.33 10.89
C LEU A 755 -11.22 23.63 11.53
N THR A 756 -10.86 24.79 10.98
CA THR A 756 -11.27 26.11 11.47
C THR A 756 -12.32 26.78 10.59
N ASN A 757 -13.08 25.99 9.81
CA ASN A 757 -14.14 26.55 8.96
C ASN A 757 -15.17 27.31 9.82
N PRO A 758 -15.41 28.62 9.58
CA PRO A 758 -16.33 29.42 10.39
C PRO A 758 -17.78 28.91 10.43
N SER A 759 -18.23 28.16 9.41
CA SER A 759 -19.60 27.64 9.37
C SER A 759 -19.81 26.35 10.16
N ASP A 760 -18.74 25.57 10.37
CA ASP A 760 -18.75 24.33 11.14
C ASP A 760 -17.35 24.07 11.73
N PRO A 761 -16.93 24.85 12.75
CA PRO A 761 -15.58 24.76 13.27
C PRO A 761 -15.42 23.50 14.13
N ILE A 762 -14.49 22.62 13.73
CA ILE A 762 -14.10 21.45 14.51
C ILE A 762 -13.25 21.87 15.71
N ILE A 763 -12.35 22.82 15.47
CA ILE A 763 -11.54 23.44 16.53
C ILE A 763 -12.27 24.71 17.01
N PRO A 764 -12.57 24.83 18.32
CA PRO A 764 -13.22 26.01 18.88
C PRO A 764 -12.52 27.32 18.50
N THR A 765 -13.29 28.33 18.10
CA THR A 765 -12.78 29.60 17.53
C THR A 765 -12.02 30.48 18.52
N ASN A 766 -12.11 30.19 19.83
CA ASN A 766 -11.42 30.91 20.90
C ASN A 766 -10.07 30.29 21.29
N LEU A 767 -9.64 29.22 20.62
CA LEU A 767 -8.33 28.60 20.81
C LEU A 767 -7.30 29.16 19.83
N ASP A 768 -6.02 28.97 20.14
CA ASP A 768 -4.93 29.34 19.24
C ASP A 768 -5.03 28.55 17.92
N LYS A 769 -4.49 29.14 16.84
CA LYS A 769 -4.46 28.49 15.53
C LYS A 769 -3.66 27.19 15.63
N PRO A 770 -4.22 26.02 15.29
CA PRO A 770 -3.54 24.74 15.49
C PRO A 770 -2.26 24.61 14.67
N GLY A 771 -1.24 23.96 15.25
CA GLY A 771 -0.08 23.49 14.50
C GLY A 771 -0.45 22.27 13.67
N VAL A 772 0.05 22.16 12.43
CA VAL A 772 -0.17 20.97 11.58
C VAL A 772 1.15 20.59 10.94
N GLN A 773 1.57 19.34 11.12
CA GLN A 773 2.85 18.84 10.62
C GLN A 773 2.67 17.51 9.88
N LEU A 774 3.32 17.38 8.71
CA LEU A 774 3.44 16.11 8.01
C LEU A 774 4.69 15.39 8.48
N LYS A 775 4.53 14.13 8.88
CA LYS A 775 5.62 13.27 9.34
C LYS A 775 5.76 12.06 8.41
N PRO A 776 6.92 11.38 8.41
CA PRO A 776 7.11 10.12 7.69
C PRO A 776 6.03 9.08 7.97
N SER A 777 5.38 9.07 9.14
CA SER A 777 4.31 8.10 9.43
C SER A 777 3.57 8.39 10.74
N ALA A 778 2.52 7.62 11.04
CA ALA A 778 1.92 7.60 12.37
C ALA A 778 2.89 7.20 13.50
N MET A 779 3.76 6.19 13.32
CA MET A 779 4.77 5.86 14.34
C MET A 779 5.71 7.05 14.60
N HIS A 780 6.10 7.73 13.53
CA HIS A 780 6.96 8.92 13.62
C HIS A 780 6.20 10.09 14.24
N CYS A 781 4.89 10.23 14.00
CA CYS A 781 4.04 11.18 14.71
C CYS A 781 4.10 10.91 16.22
N LEU A 782 3.89 9.67 16.66
CA LEU A 782 3.95 9.31 18.07
C LEU A 782 5.35 9.55 18.66
N ALA A 783 6.41 9.20 17.93
CA ALA A 783 7.78 9.48 18.38
C ALA A 783 8.03 10.99 18.53
N SER A 784 7.61 11.82 17.56
CA SER A 784 7.71 13.27 17.68
C SER A 784 6.86 13.82 18.83
N ILE A 785 5.68 13.24 19.12
CA ILE A 785 4.87 13.61 20.28
C ILE A 785 5.64 13.32 21.58
N LEU A 786 6.17 12.12 21.73
CA LEU A 786 6.98 11.72 22.89
C LEU A 786 8.15 12.68 23.08
N SER A 787 8.99 12.89 22.06
CA SER A 787 10.11 13.82 22.12
C SER A 787 9.69 15.27 22.44
N SER A 788 8.52 15.70 21.98
CA SER A 788 8.00 17.03 22.29
C SER A 788 7.52 17.16 23.74
N VAL A 789 6.98 16.09 24.33
CA VAL A 789 6.67 16.03 25.77
C VAL A 789 7.97 15.99 26.58
N GLU A 790 8.98 15.25 26.15
CA GLU A 790 10.31 15.24 26.79
C GLU A 790 10.93 16.65 26.78
N ALA A 791 10.86 17.37 25.66
CA ALA A 791 11.33 18.74 25.54
C ALA A 791 10.59 19.68 26.50
N LEU A 792 9.26 19.56 26.58
CA LEU A 792 8.43 20.34 27.50
C LEU A 792 8.78 20.08 28.97
N LYS A 793 9.05 18.81 29.31
CA LYS A 793 9.42 18.36 30.67
C LYS A 793 10.89 18.63 30.99
N LYS A 794 11.74 18.77 29.98
CA LYS A 794 13.21 18.84 30.06
C LYS A 794 13.80 17.56 30.66
N SER A 795 13.18 16.42 30.37
CA SER A 795 13.57 15.09 30.85
C SER A 795 13.00 14.02 29.92
N ASN A 796 13.73 12.92 29.74
CA ASN A 796 13.26 11.71 29.06
C ASN A 796 12.54 10.72 30.01
N GLU A 797 12.40 11.04 31.30
CA GLU A 797 11.57 10.24 32.20
C GLU A 797 10.09 10.63 32.05
N LEU A 798 9.28 9.83 31.36
CA LEU A 798 7.84 10.11 31.18
C LEU A 798 6.94 9.14 31.94
N ASN A 799 5.85 9.63 32.50
CA ASN A 799 4.72 8.80 32.94
C ASN A 799 3.65 8.83 31.85
N VAL A 800 3.52 7.71 31.14
CA VAL A 800 2.63 7.57 29.99
C VAL A 800 1.49 6.64 30.37
N CYS A 801 0.27 7.03 30.04
CA CYS A 801 -0.89 6.15 30.10
C CYS A 801 -1.35 5.84 28.67
N VAL A 802 -1.70 4.59 28.40
CA VAL A 802 -2.24 4.17 27.09
C VAL A 802 -3.60 3.52 27.31
N VAL A 803 -4.59 3.83 26.47
CA VAL A 803 -5.87 3.10 26.54
C VAL A 803 -5.66 1.61 26.27
N LYS A 804 -6.37 0.75 27.00
CA LYS A 804 -6.26 -0.70 26.85
C LYS A 804 -6.74 -1.14 25.47
N ASP A 805 -6.04 -2.14 24.95
CA ASP A 805 -6.14 -2.70 23.61
C ASP A 805 -5.75 -1.71 22.51
N HIS A 806 -5.10 -0.59 22.82
CA HIS A 806 -4.60 0.32 21.79
C HIS A 806 -3.48 -0.32 20.95
N TYR A 807 -3.36 0.05 19.67
CA TYR A 807 -2.25 -0.43 18.83
C TYR A 807 -0.88 -0.16 19.46
N TYR A 808 -0.70 1.01 20.08
CA TYR A 808 0.57 1.38 20.73
C TYR A 808 0.74 0.85 22.15
N GLU A 809 -0.24 0.13 22.72
CA GLU A 809 -0.06 -0.58 24.00
C GLU A 809 1.02 -1.66 23.90
N SER A 810 1.21 -2.21 22.70
CA SER A 810 2.26 -3.20 22.40
C SER A 810 3.32 -2.68 21.43
N ALA A 811 3.23 -1.43 20.99
CA ALA A 811 4.24 -0.87 20.10
C ALA A 811 5.48 -0.44 20.89
N GLY A 812 6.64 -0.86 20.40
CA GLY A 812 7.94 -0.57 21.01
C GLY A 812 8.17 0.92 21.33
N ALA A 813 7.60 1.86 20.56
CA ALA A 813 7.78 3.30 20.82
C ALA A 813 7.50 3.75 22.26
N VAL A 814 6.53 3.11 22.94
CA VAL A 814 6.18 3.41 24.34
C VAL A 814 6.73 2.33 25.27
N THR A 815 6.53 1.05 24.94
CA THR A 815 6.84 -0.06 25.84
C THR A 815 8.30 -0.51 25.85
N ALA A 816 9.10 -0.15 24.84
CA ALA A 816 10.53 -0.47 24.81
C ALA A 816 11.40 0.60 25.50
N SER A 817 10.82 1.73 25.92
CA SER A 817 11.57 2.76 26.64
C SER A 817 11.98 2.27 28.03
N GLY A 818 13.28 2.35 28.33
CA GLY A 818 13.81 2.06 29.66
C GLY A 818 13.61 3.21 30.65
N THR A 819 13.14 4.37 30.19
CA THR A 819 13.00 5.60 30.99
C THR A 819 11.55 5.97 31.26
N TYR A 820 10.59 5.29 30.63
CA TYR A 820 9.17 5.60 30.80
C TYR A 820 8.51 4.69 31.85
N SER A 821 7.61 5.24 32.63
CA SER A 821 6.62 4.48 33.39
C SER A 821 5.33 4.41 32.58
N VAL A 822 4.96 3.21 32.14
CA VAL A 822 3.79 2.99 31.28
C VAL A 822 2.66 2.34 32.08
N SER A 823 1.51 2.99 32.10
CA SER A 823 0.26 2.48 32.69
C SER A 823 -0.81 2.29 31.62
N LYS A 824 -1.88 1.58 31.98
CA LYS A 824 -3.01 1.31 31.08
C LYS A 824 -4.29 1.89 31.63
N PHE A 825 -5.08 2.53 30.77
CA PHE A 825 -6.43 2.97 31.08
C PHE A 825 -7.42 1.97 30.47
N ASP A 826 -8.14 1.21 31.28
CA ASP A 826 -9.17 0.30 30.79
C ASP A 826 -10.49 1.06 30.62
N GLY A 827 -10.83 1.41 29.37
CA GLY A 827 -12.07 2.10 29.05
C GLY A 827 -13.33 1.29 29.42
N ASP A 828 -13.21 -0.02 29.56
CA ASP A 828 -14.35 -0.88 29.88
C ASP A 828 -14.69 -0.84 31.38
N THR A 829 -13.74 -0.53 32.27
CA THR A 829 -13.97 -0.50 33.73
C THR A 829 -14.66 0.77 34.21
N VAL A 830 -14.60 1.84 33.41
CA VAL A 830 -15.27 3.12 33.69
C VAL A 830 -16.61 3.25 32.95
N ARG A 831 -17.05 2.17 32.28
CA ARG A 831 -18.41 2.06 31.74
C ARG A 831 -19.31 1.34 32.73
N GLY A 832 -20.53 1.83 32.87
CA GLY A 832 -21.56 1.14 33.64
C GLY A 832 -22.07 -0.10 32.90
N SER A 833 -22.88 -0.89 33.61
CA SER A 833 -23.40 -2.17 33.11
C SER A 833 -24.31 -2.06 31.88
N ASP A 834 -24.88 -0.87 31.63
CA ASP A 834 -25.66 -0.56 30.42
C ASP A 834 -24.78 -0.20 29.20
N GLY A 835 -23.46 -0.09 29.39
CA GLY A 835 -22.50 0.31 28.36
C GLY A 835 -22.58 1.79 27.95
N ILE A 836 -23.46 2.58 28.58
CA ILE A 836 -23.72 3.99 28.26
C ILE A 836 -23.38 4.88 29.45
N SER A 837 -23.81 4.50 30.64
CA SER A 837 -23.48 5.19 31.88
C SER A 837 -21.98 5.07 32.19
N THR A 838 -21.48 5.98 33.01
CA THR A 838 -20.06 6.04 33.38
C THR A 838 -19.88 5.75 34.86
N VAL A 839 -18.83 5.03 35.21
CA VAL A 839 -18.42 4.72 36.59
C VAL A 839 -17.14 5.51 36.90
N PRO A 840 -16.95 5.97 38.16
CA PRO A 840 -15.69 6.60 38.56
C PRO A 840 -14.48 5.68 38.35
N LEU A 841 -13.35 6.27 37.97
CA LEU A 841 -12.08 5.54 37.87
C LEU A 841 -11.60 5.16 39.27
N ASP A 842 -11.19 3.90 39.46
CA ASP A 842 -10.35 3.54 40.61
C ASP A 842 -8.90 3.98 40.31
N PRO A 843 -8.37 5.02 41.00
CA PRO A 843 -7.05 5.54 40.69
C PRO A 843 -5.93 4.51 40.92
N SER A 844 -6.17 3.46 41.71
CA SER A 844 -5.18 2.40 41.96
C SER A 844 -4.92 1.54 40.73
N THR A 845 -5.80 1.57 39.71
CA THR A 845 -5.59 0.84 38.45
C THR A 845 -4.58 1.52 37.54
N ILE A 846 -4.33 2.83 37.72
CA ILE A 846 -3.30 3.58 36.99
C ILE A 846 -2.00 3.47 37.79
N GLN A 847 -1.09 2.60 37.31
CA GLN A 847 0.19 2.37 37.96
C GLN A 847 1.12 3.58 37.81
N GLY A 848 1.78 3.98 38.90
CA GLY A 848 2.78 5.06 38.90
C GLY A 848 2.62 5.97 40.12
N LYS A 849 3.73 6.41 40.72
CA LYS A 849 3.71 7.35 41.87
C LYS A 849 3.75 8.83 41.45
N LYS A 850 3.89 9.10 40.15
CA LYS A 850 4.07 10.44 39.58
C LYS A 850 2.88 10.77 38.66
N PRO A 851 2.46 12.04 38.55
CA PRO A 851 1.43 12.45 37.61
C PRO A 851 1.78 12.13 36.15
N LEU A 852 0.77 11.80 35.36
CA LEU A 852 0.86 11.49 33.94
C LEU A 852 1.26 12.72 33.12
N ASP A 853 2.26 12.56 32.28
CA ASP A 853 2.70 13.57 31.31
C ASP A 853 1.91 13.44 30.00
N LEU A 854 1.57 12.20 29.62
CA LEU A 854 0.95 11.84 28.35
C LEU A 854 -0.12 10.76 28.51
N TYR A 855 -1.26 10.94 27.85
CA TYR A 855 -2.26 9.90 27.62
C TYR A 855 -2.44 9.64 26.12
N VAL A 856 -2.24 8.39 25.69
CA VAL A 856 -2.39 7.95 24.29
C VAL A 856 -3.67 7.13 24.14
N CYS A 857 -4.54 7.53 23.23
CA CYS A 857 -5.86 6.91 23.04
C CYS A 857 -6.36 6.99 21.60
N ASP A 858 -7.46 6.30 21.31
CA ASP A 858 -8.28 6.44 20.11
C ASP A 858 -9.77 6.49 20.49
N PHE A 859 -10.61 7.07 19.63
CA PHE A 859 -12.07 6.95 19.75
C PHE A 859 -12.55 5.60 19.22
N HIS A 860 -11.99 5.22 18.07
CA HIS A 860 -12.36 4.05 17.28
C HIS A 860 -11.19 3.09 17.24
N HIS A 861 -11.34 1.94 17.91
CA HIS A 861 -10.29 0.94 18.06
C HIS A 861 -9.72 0.49 16.72
N ASN A 862 -8.44 0.72 16.51
CA ASN A 862 -7.73 0.29 15.30
C ASN A 862 -7.49 -1.24 15.29
N ILE A 863 -7.11 -1.82 16.43
CA ILE A 863 -6.76 -3.23 16.59
C ILE A 863 -7.03 -3.61 18.04
N SER A 864 -7.46 -4.84 18.31
CA SER A 864 -7.48 -5.36 19.68
C SER A 864 -7.22 -6.86 19.69
N LEU A 865 -6.38 -7.30 20.62
CA LEU A 865 -6.11 -8.71 20.84
C LEU A 865 -7.20 -9.33 21.72
N GLY A 866 -7.70 -8.60 22.73
CA GLY A 866 -8.62 -9.14 23.74
C GLY A 866 -10.11 -8.87 23.53
N ARG A 867 -10.48 -7.78 22.85
CA ARG A 867 -11.88 -7.32 22.78
C ARG A 867 -12.75 -8.24 21.96
N ASN A 868 -13.88 -8.64 22.54
CA ASN A 868 -14.95 -9.31 21.83
C ASN A 868 -16.12 -8.37 21.51
N HIS A 869 -16.01 -7.12 21.99
CA HIS A 869 -17.00 -6.07 21.82
C HIS A 869 -16.26 -4.75 21.59
N TYR A 870 -16.47 -4.16 20.42
CA TYR A 870 -15.95 -2.87 20.03
C TYR A 870 -16.99 -1.77 20.26
N GLN A 871 -16.59 -0.70 20.93
CA GLN A 871 -17.41 0.48 21.23
C GLN A 871 -16.54 1.74 21.09
N ILE A 872 -17.18 2.88 20.86
CA ILE A 872 -16.49 4.18 20.88
C ILE A 872 -16.00 4.46 22.31
N GLU A 873 -14.75 4.91 22.46
CA GLU A 873 -14.21 5.36 23.75
C GLU A 873 -14.75 6.72 24.19
N ASN A 874 -15.14 6.82 25.47
CA ASN A 874 -15.61 8.07 26.05
C ASN A 874 -14.43 8.90 26.57
N LEU A 875 -13.67 9.47 25.64
CA LEU A 875 -12.43 10.19 25.97
C LEU A 875 -12.68 11.44 26.84
N GLN A 876 -13.86 12.06 26.76
CA GLN A 876 -14.24 13.17 27.66
C GLN A 876 -14.26 12.71 29.11
N HIS A 877 -14.97 11.60 29.39
CA HIS A 877 -15.03 11.00 30.72
C HIS A 877 -13.65 10.55 31.20
N HIS A 878 -12.86 9.90 30.34
CA HIS A 878 -11.52 9.45 30.70
C HIS A 878 -10.65 10.61 31.20
N VAL A 879 -10.61 11.71 30.43
CA VAL A 879 -9.81 12.89 30.81
C VAL A 879 -10.36 13.54 32.07
N ASP A 880 -11.68 13.61 32.25
CA ASP A 880 -12.28 14.14 33.47
C ASP A 880 -11.92 13.32 34.71
N GLU A 881 -11.93 11.99 34.63
CA GLU A 881 -11.50 11.11 35.72
C GLU A 881 -10.02 11.31 36.07
N LEU A 882 -9.15 11.44 35.06
CA LEU A 882 -7.72 11.69 35.27
C LEU A 882 -7.47 13.02 35.99
N TYR A 883 -8.18 14.10 35.62
CA TYR A 883 -8.10 15.38 36.33
C TYR A 883 -8.72 15.32 37.73
N ARG A 884 -9.90 14.70 37.88
CA ARG A 884 -10.62 14.64 39.17
C ARG A 884 -9.83 13.90 40.24
N ASN A 885 -9.08 12.87 39.84
CA ASN A 885 -8.24 12.07 40.72
C ASN A 885 -6.81 12.63 40.89
N ASN A 886 -6.52 13.83 40.35
CA ASN A 886 -5.19 14.47 40.39
C ASN A 886 -4.08 13.57 39.82
N LEU A 887 -4.37 12.84 38.74
CA LEU A 887 -3.44 11.88 38.13
C LEU A 887 -2.59 12.50 37.01
N VAL A 888 -2.77 13.77 36.67
CA VAL A 888 -2.12 14.41 35.51
C VAL A 888 -1.17 15.53 35.93
N ALA A 889 -0.11 15.74 35.15
CA ALA A 889 0.82 16.84 35.35
C ALA A 889 0.17 18.21 35.04
N ASP A 890 0.79 19.29 35.53
CA ASP A 890 0.30 20.68 35.28
C ASP A 890 0.20 21.02 33.79
N LYS A 891 1.07 20.43 32.97
CA LYS A 891 1.03 20.49 31.50
C LYS A 891 0.87 19.09 30.95
N PHE A 892 -0.37 18.67 30.80
CA PHE A 892 -0.74 17.34 30.38
C PHE A 892 -1.00 17.28 28.87
N THR A 893 -0.54 16.23 28.20
CA THR A 893 -0.81 16.00 26.78
C THR A 893 -1.74 14.80 26.59
N VAL A 894 -2.77 14.95 25.75
CA VAL A 894 -3.61 13.86 25.24
C VAL A 894 -3.34 13.70 23.76
N ALA A 895 -2.84 12.53 23.36
CA ALA A 895 -2.56 12.17 21.98
C ALA A 895 -3.61 11.18 21.47
N ILE A 896 -4.40 11.60 20.48
CA ILE A 896 -5.53 10.83 19.95
C ILE A 896 -5.17 10.30 18.55
N ASP A 897 -5.14 8.97 18.37
CA ASP A 897 -5.00 8.34 17.06
C ASP A 897 -6.34 8.46 16.31
N CYS A 898 -6.38 9.34 15.32
CA CYS A 898 -7.53 9.61 14.48
C CYS A 898 -7.44 8.89 13.13
N THR A 899 -6.74 7.75 13.04
CA THR A 899 -6.58 7.02 11.76
C THR A 899 -7.89 6.52 11.17
N ILE A 900 -8.83 6.04 12.00
CA ILE A 900 -10.18 5.62 11.57
C ILE A 900 -11.15 6.80 11.53
N ASP A 901 -10.84 7.92 12.18
CA ASP A 901 -11.78 9.02 12.29
C ASP A 901 -11.81 9.90 11.00
N PHE A 902 -12.83 10.75 10.88
CA PHE A 902 -12.95 11.76 9.83
C PHE A 902 -12.06 12.97 10.10
N VAL A 903 -11.72 13.76 9.08
CA VAL A 903 -11.07 15.08 9.33
C VAL A 903 -12.02 16.01 10.09
N ASN A 904 -13.32 15.97 9.75
CA ASN A 904 -14.38 16.75 10.38
C ASN A 904 -15.16 15.93 11.44
N SER A 905 -14.42 15.20 12.28
CA SER A 905 -15.00 14.35 13.32
C SER A 905 -15.83 15.14 14.33
N LYS A 906 -17.06 14.65 14.58
CA LYS A 906 -17.94 15.19 15.64
C LYS A 906 -17.51 14.74 17.03
N ASP A 907 -16.87 13.58 17.15
CA ASP A 907 -16.32 13.09 18.42
C ASP A 907 -15.13 13.97 18.85
N VAL A 908 -14.25 14.32 17.91
CA VAL A 908 -13.17 15.29 18.14
C VAL A 908 -13.73 16.67 18.50
N GLN A 909 -14.71 17.18 17.74
CA GLN A 909 -15.33 18.48 18.01
C GLN A 909 -15.91 18.54 19.42
N ALA A 910 -16.68 17.52 19.82
CA ALA A 910 -17.25 17.43 21.16
C ALA A 910 -16.17 17.37 22.25
N PHE A 911 -15.11 16.57 22.04
CA PHE A 911 -14.01 16.46 22.99
C PHE A 911 -13.25 17.78 23.17
N LEU A 912 -12.97 18.50 22.09
CA LEU A 912 -12.28 19.80 22.13
C LEU A 912 -13.13 20.87 22.78
N GLU A 913 -14.43 20.93 22.48
CA GLU A 913 -15.37 21.89 23.09
C GLU A 913 -15.48 21.66 24.61
N HIS A 914 -15.56 20.40 25.05
CA HIS A 914 -15.58 20.03 26.47
C HIS A 914 -14.32 20.47 27.22
N ASN A 915 -13.16 20.39 26.57
CA ASN A 915 -11.86 20.68 27.19
C ASN A 915 -11.30 22.08 26.88
N LYS A 916 -12.03 22.94 26.16
CA LYS A 916 -11.51 24.22 25.64
C LYS A 916 -10.89 25.12 26.71
N ASP A 917 -11.45 25.16 27.92
CA ASP A 917 -10.94 26.01 29.00
C ASP A 917 -9.60 25.48 29.55
N ARG A 918 -9.44 24.16 29.63
CA ARG A 918 -8.16 23.52 30.02
C ARG A 918 -7.08 23.76 28.97
N ILE A 919 -7.47 23.76 27.69
CA ILE A 919 -6.57 24.04 26.56
C ILE A 919 -6.14 25.52 26.58
N ALA A 920 -7.10 26.43 26.62
CA ALA A 920 -6.86 27.88 26.60
C ALA A 920 -6.02 28.35 27.79
N SER A 921 -6.23 27.77 28.98
CA SER A 921 -5.44 28.07 30.18
C SER A 921 -4.04 27.45 30.21
N GLY A 922 -3.68 26.62 29.21
CA GLY A 922 -2.36 26.00 29.11
C GLY A 922 -2.16 24.77 30.00
N LYS A 923 -3.25 24.17 30.51
CA LYS A 923 -3.20 22.92 31.31
C LYS A 923 -3.21 21.67 30.44
N LEU A 924 -3.89 21.72 29.30
CA LEU A 924 -4.06 20.60 28.38
C LEU A 924 -3.50 20.95 27.00
N ASN A 925 -2.72 20.03 26.43
CA ASN A 925 -2.38 19.97 25.02
C ASN A 925 -3.10 18.78 24.40
N VAL A 926 -3.80 18.99 23.29
CA VAL A 926 -4.43 17.91 22.52
C VAL A 926 -3.69 17.76 21.21
N VAL A 927 -3.23 16.55 20.92
CA VAL A 927 -2.57 16.21 19.66
C VAL A 927 -3.40 15.15 18.95
N LEU A 928 -3.98 15.51 17.81
CA LEU A 928 -4.60 14.55 16.91
C LEU A 928 -3.51 14.03 15.99
N PHE A 929 -3.34 12.72 15.85
CA PHE A 929 -2.39 12.16 14.90
C PHE A 929 -3.02 11.07 14.04
N ARG A 930 -2.58 10.96 12.79
CA ARG A 930 -3.20 10.09 11.79
C ARG A 930 -2.16 9.42 10.90
N SER A 931 -2.39 8.14 10.57
CA SER A 931 -1.70 7.49 9.46
C SER A 931 -2.35 7.87 8.13
N ALA A 932 -1.59 8.55 7.26
CA ALA A 932 -2.06 8.88 5.92
C ALA A 932 -2.05 7.64 4.99
N GLN A 933 -1.37 6.57 5.37
CA GLN A 933 -1.19 5.34 4.58
C GLN A 933 -2.41 4.43 4.55
N LYS A 934 -3.53 4.82 5.18
CA LYS A 934 -4.77 4.05 5.17
C LYS A 934 -5.75 4.68 4.17
N PHE A 935 -6.62 5.55 4.65
CA PHE A 935 -7.70 6.14 3.87
C PHE A 935 -7.26 7.36 3.06
N ASP A 936 -6.26 8.12 3.55
CA ASP A 936 -5.87 9.41 2.95
C ASP A 936 -5.06 9.25 1.65
N MET A 937 -4.96 8.02 1.12
CA MET A 937 -4.42 7.71 -0.21
C MET A 937 -5.42 6.92 -1.07
N LEU A 938 -6.71 6.90 -0.68
CA LEU A 938 -7.80 6.26 -1.44
C LEU A 938 -7.53 4.78 -1.75
N GLY A 939 -6.82 4.09 -0.85
CA GLY A 939 -6.43 2.68 -0.98
C GLY A 939 -5.32 2.39 -2.00
N MET A 940 -4.69 3.42 -2.56
CA MET A 940 -3.66 3.28 -3.61
C MET A 940 -2.24 3.16 -3.06
N ASP A 941 -1.95 3.62 -1.83
CA ASP A 941 -0.66 3.49 -1.14
C ASP A 941 0.58 3.93 -1.96
N ASN A 942 0.42 4.97 -2.78
CA ASN A 942 1.51 5.51 -3.61
C ASN A 942 2.52 6.36 -2.82
N TYR A 943 2.13 6.83 -1.64
CA TYR A 943 2.93 7.73 -0.81
C TYR A 943 3.15 7.12 0.57
N TYR A 944 3.95 7.80 1.38
CA TYR A 944 4.25 7.37 2.73
C TYR A 944 4.16 8.58 3.66
N GLY A 945 3.38 8.49 4.75
CA GLY A 945 3.23 9.61 5.66
C GLY A 945 2.24 9.40 6.79
N GLY A 946 2.28 10.35 7.72
CA GLY A 946 1.26 10.61 8.73
C GLY A 946 1.23 12.11 9.01
N PHE A 947 0.30 12.58 9.81
CA PHE A 947 0.29 13.98 10.23
C PHE A 947 -0.20 14.15 11.65
N THR A 948 0.21 15.27 12.27
CA THR A 948 -0.23 15.72 13.58
C THR A 948 -0.99 17.04 13.46
N VAL A 949 -1.95 17.25 14.35
CA VAL A 949 -2.63 18.53 14.60
C VAL A 949 -2.51 18.83 16.09
N ASN A 950 -1.75 19.86 16.46
CA ASN A 950 -1.53 20.26 17.85
C ASN A 950 -2.46 21.42 18.21
N ILE A 951 -3.18 21.27 19.31
CA ILE A 951 -4.20 22.22 19.78
C ILE A 951 -3.90 22.51 21.26
N ASN A 952 -3.27 23.65 21.52
CA ASN A 952 -2.80 24.06 22.84
C ASN A 952 -2.71 25.58 22.97
N SER A 953 -2.42 26.08 24.18
CA SER A 953 -1.92 27.44 24.36
C SER A 953 -0.46 27.52 23.90
N HIS A 954 -0.20 28.23 22.80
CA HIS A 954 1.12 28.29 22.17
C HIS A 954 2.21 28.79 23.12
N LYS A 955 1.86 29.73 24.00
CA LYS A 955 2.77 30.26 25.01
C LYS A 955 3.10 29.21 26.09
N ALA A 956 2.11 28.48 26.57
CA ALA A 956 2.32 27.49 27.62
C ALA A 956 3.10 26.26 27.13
N PHE A 957 2.94 25.91 25.85
CA PHE A 957 3.54 24.73 25.21
C PHE A 957 4.61 25.09 24.16
N ALA A 958 5.31 26.21 24.33
CA ALA A 958 6.31 26.67 23.35
C ALA A 958 7.41 25.64 23.06
N ASP A 959 7.99 25.01 24.09
CA ASP A 959 9.04 23.98 23.95
C ASP A 959 8.52 22.74 23.20
N PHE A 960 7.27 22.34 23.46
CA PHE A 960 6.59 21.26 22.74
C PHE A 960 6.43 21.61 21.25
N ASN A 961 5.88 22.79 20.96
CA ASN A 961 5.60 23.23 19.60
C ASN A 961 6.90 23.39 18.78
N GLN A 962 7.94 23.97 19.40
CA GLN A 962 9.26 24.10 18.77
C GLN A 962 9.86 22.74 18.40
N ARG A 963 9.81 21.75 19.30
CA ARG A 963 10.31 20.41 18.99
C ARG A 963 9.48 19.75 17.90
N MET A 964 8.16 19.87 17.92
CA MET A 964 7.27 19.28 16.91
C MET A 964 7.52 19.84 15.50
N GLU A 965 7.90 21.11 15.40
CA GLU A 965 8.17 21.84 14.15
C GLU A 965 9.58 21.64 13.59
N THR A 966 10.42 20.84 14.25
CA THR A 966 11.79 20.51 13.81
C THR A 966 11.80 20.07 12.33
N PRO A 967 12.52 20.77 11.43
CA PRO A 967 12.52 20.49 9.98
C PRO A 967 13.02 19.11 9.59
N GLU A 968 13.92 18.52 10.38
CA GLU A 968 14.49 17.19 10.17
C GLU A 968 13.41 16.11 10.18
N ASP A 969 12.45 16.20 11.11
CA ASP A 969 11.34 15.27 11.32
C ASP A 969 10.18 15.45 10.32
N GLN A 970 10.20 16.48 9.48
CA GLN A 970 9.12 16.73 8.53
C GLN A 970 9.24 15.86 7.29
N LEU A 971 8.10 15.42 6.77
CA LEU A 971 8.00 14.68 5.51
C LEU A 971 8.53 15.51 4.33
N LYS A 972 9.26 14.87 3.41
CA LYS A 972 9.94 15.52 2.29
C LYS A 972 9.67 14.81 0.95
N GLY A 973 10.02 15.48 -0.15
CA GLY A 973 10.03 14.91 -1.51
C GLY A 973 8.66 14.46 -2.01
N THR A 974 8.62 13.38 -2.79
CA THR A 974 7.41 12.86 -3.44
C THR A 974 6.23 12.67 -2.48
N SER A 975 6.46 12.12 -1.29
CA SER A 975 5.38 11.90 -0.31
C SER A 975 4.77 13.22 0.20
N LEU A 976 5.59 14.24 0.46
CA LEU A 976 5.11 15.58 0.82
C LEU A 976 4.24 16.15 -0.31
N GLN A 977 4.70 16.04 -1.55
CA GLN A 977 3.98 16.57 -2.71
C GLN A 977 2.64 15.84 -2.92
N GLY A 978 2.64 14.51 -2.84
CA GLY A 978 1.46 13.67 -2.97
C GLY A 978 0.42 13.93 -1.89
N LEU A 979 0.82 13.91 -0.62
CA LEU A 979 -0.10 14.16 0.49
C LEU A 979 -0.60 15.60 0.52
N SER A 980 0.23 16.59 0.18
CA SER A 980 -0.22 17.99 0.02
C SER A 980 -1.25 18.10 -1.11
N HIS A 981 -1.03 17.45 -2.25
CA HIS A 981 -1.97 17.44 -3.36
C HIS A 981 -3.33 16.88 -2.95
N ILE A 982 -3.34 15.75 -2.24
CA ILE A 982 -4.56 15.13 -1.72
C ILE A 982 -5.22 16.03 -0.67
N GLY A 983 -4.44 16.56 0.28
CA GLY A 983 -4.93 17.45 1.32
C GLY A 983 -5.57 18.72 0.76
N VAL A 984 -5.05 19.29 -0.33
CA VAL A 984 -5.59 20.50 -0.95
C VAL A 984 -6.80 20.21 -1.84
N HIS A 985 -6.77 19.12 -2.62
CA HIS A 985 -7.76 18.93 -3.70
C HIS A 985 -8.76 17.80 -3.48
N ALA A 986 -8.46 16.82 -2.63
CA ALA A 986 -9.28 15.62 -2.46
C ALA A 986 -9.54 15.26 -0.98
N SER A 987 -9.31 16.18 -0.05
CA SER A 987 -9.44 15.88 1.38
C SER A 987 -10.87 15.51 1.78
N GLN A 988 -11.90 16.11 1.17
CA GLN A 988 -13.28 15.66 1.36
C GLN A 988 -13.52 14.27 0.77
N ASP A 989 -12.96 14.00 -0.41
CA ASP A 989 -13.11 12.69 -1.06
C ASP A 989 -12.46 11.56 -0.24
N THR A 990 -11.41 11.84 0.54
CA THR A 990 -10.83 10.85 1.47
C THR A 990 -11.78 10.49 2.61
N ASP A 991 -12.61 11.42 3.08
CA ASP A 991 -13.64 11.14 4.08
C ASP A 991 -14.80 10.35 3.47
N GLU A 992 -15.22 10.65 2.23
CA GLU A 992 -16.23 9.87 1.50
C GLU A 992 -15.75 8.45 1.20
N TYR A 993 -14.49 8.28 0.81
CA TYR A 993 -13.83 6.99 0.65
C TYR A 993 -13.87 6.19 1.96
N ARG A 994 -13.49 6.81 3.07
CA ARG A 994 -13.50 6.19 4.40
C ARG A 994 -14.91 5.78 4.82
N LYS A 995 -15.88 6.68 4.64
CA LYS A 995 -17.30 6.44 4.94
C LYS A 995 -17.83 5.24 4.15
N ALA A 996 -17.49 5.14 2.87
CA ALA A 996 -17.93 4.02 2.04
C ALA A 996 -17.43 2.65 2.54
N ILE A 997 -16.21 2.58 3.09
CA ILE A 997 -15.69 1.36 3.74
C ILE A 997 -16.44 1.05 5.05
N MET A 998 -16.71 2.06 5.88
CA MET A 998 -17.50 1.90 7.11
C MET A 998 -18.93 1.41 6.78
N ASP A 999 -19.58 2.00 5.78
CA ASP A 999 -20.91 1.59 5.32
C ASP A 999 -20.91 0.13 4.84
N ASN A 1000 -19.89 -0.26 4.06
CA ASN A 1000 -19.73 -1.65 3.59
C ASN A 1000 -19.48 -2.62 4.75
N THR A 1001 -18.67 -2.23 5.73
CA THR A 1001 -18.43 -3.03 6.94
C THR A 1001 -19.71 -3.23 7.74
N LYS A 1002 -20.45 -2.15 7.97
CA LYS A 1002 -21.75 -2.18 8.66
C LYS A 1002 -22.77 -3.04 7.93
N ARG A 1003 -22.83 -2.93 6.59
CA ARG A 1003 -23.70 -3.78 5.76
C ARG A 1003 -23.35 -5.26 5.93
N PHE A 1004 -22.07 -5.60 5.84
CA PHE A 1004 -21.60 -6.98 6.03
C PHE A 1004 -21.99 -7.49 7.42
N TYR A 1005 -21.67 -6.72 8.47
CA TYR A 1005 -21.98 -7.06 9.86
C TYR A 1005 -23.47 -7.32 10.09
N ASN A 1006 -24.35 -6.43 9.59
CA ASN A 1006 -25.80 -6.56 9.74
C ASN A 1006 -26.41 -7.77 9.03
N ALA A 1007 -25.68 -8.35 8.06
CA ALA A 1007 -26.13 -9.52 7.31
C ALA A 1007 -25.62 -10.86 7.90
N LEU A 1008 -24.84 -10.81 8.98
CA LEU A 1008 -24.38 -12.00 9.68
C LEU A 1008 -25.52 -12.67 10.44
N THR A 1009 -25.49 -14.00 10.54
CA THR A 1009 -26.42 -14.76 11.38
C THR A 1009 -26.28 -14.32 12.85
N PRO A 1010 -27.37 -14.00 13.58
CA PRO A 1010 -27.28 -13.45 14.94
C PRO A 1010 -26.43 -14.28 15.92
N GLY A 1011 -26.49 -15.62 15.85
CA GLY A 1011 -25.68 -16.50 16.71
C GLY A 1011 -24.17 -16.51 16.40
N MET A 1012 -23.76 -15.96 15.25
CA MET A 1012 -22.35 -15.74 14.89
C MET A 1012 -21.79 -14.53 15.61
N VAL A 1013 -22.60 -13.52 15.93
CA VAL A 1013 -22.14 -12.34 16.65
C VAL A 1013 -21.91 -12.69 18.12
N TRP A 1014 -20.76 -12.30 18.65
CA TRP A 1014 -20.40 -12.55 20.03
C TRP A 1014 -21.39 -11.89 21.00
N SER A 1015 -21.78 -12.62 22.03
CA SER A 1015 -22.48 -12.11 23.20
C SER A 1015 -22.01 -12.87 24.46
N PRO A 1016 -22.18 -12.31 25.67
CA PRO A 1016 -21.89 -13.04 26.90
C PRO A 1016 -22.62 -14.39 26.92
N GLY A 1017 -21.85 -15.48 27.10
CA GLY A 1017 -22.38 -16.85 27.11
C GLY A 1017 -22.52 -17.53 25.73
N THR A 1018 -22.21 -16.85 24.61
CA THR A 1018 -22.20 -17.50 23.29
C THR A 1018 -21.16 -18.63 23.24
N THR A 1019 -21.61 -19.86 22.95
CA THR A 1019 -20.77 -21.05 22.81
C THR A 1019 -20.49 -21.44 21.34
N SER A 1020 -20.81 -20.56 20.39
CA SER A 1020 -20.63 -20.87 18.98
C SER A 1020 -19.15 -21.11 18.63
N VAL A 1021 -18.93 -22.05 17.72
CA VAL A 1021 -17.61 -22.46 17.22
C VAL A 1021 -16.92 -21.32 16.46
N MET A 1022 -17.69 -20.53 15.71
CA MET A 1022 -17.21 -19.39 14.94
C MET A 1022 -17.92 -18.14 15.44
N GLN A 1023 -17.16 -17.14 15.87
CA GLN A 1023 -17.69 -15.92 16.47
C GLN A 1023 -17.12 -14.70 15.76
N VAL A 1024 -17.96 -13.70 15.49
CA VAL A 1024 -17.56 -12.37 15.05
C VAL A 1024 -17.74 -11.42 16.23
N ALA A 1025 -16.72 -10.61 16.52
CA ALA A 1025 -16.78 -9.63 17.61
C ALA A 1025 -18.00 -8.71 17.44
N LYS A 1026 -18.68 -8.40 18.55
CA LYS A 1026 -19.75 -7.42 18.55
C LYS A 1026 -19.18 -6.03 18.27
N THR A 1027 -19.88 -5.19 17.53
CA THR A 1027 -19.52 -3.77 17.41
C THR A 1027 -20.76 -2.89 17.57
N ASP A 1028 -20.68 -1.93 18.49
CA ASP A 1028 -21.62 -0.79 18.57
C ASP A 1028 -21.01 0.48 17.94
N ASP A 1029 -19.74 0.41 17.51
CA ASP A 1029 -19.07 1.50 16.81
C ASP A 1029 -19.57 1.60 15.36
N PRO A 1030 -20.26 2.70 14.96
CA PRO A 1030 -20.74 2.90 13.61
C PRO A 1030 -19.61 3.13 12.59
N ASN A 1031 -18.41 3.46 13.05
CA ASN A 1031 -17.23 3.76 12.25
C ASN A 1031 -16.26 2.56 12.18
N ALA A 1032 -16.67 1.38 12.64
CA ALA A 1032 -15.88 0.17 12.49
C ALA A 1032 -15.59 -0.13 11.00
N VAL A 1033 -14.34 -0.46 10.70
CA VAL A 1033 -13.86 -0.71 9.32
C VAL A 1033 -13.40 -2.16 9.10
N PHE A 1034 -13.65 -3.03 10.07
CA PHE A 1034 -13.27 -4.44 10.01
C PHE A 1034 -14.23 -5.32 10.80
N LEU A 1035 -14.14 -6.63 10.55
CA LEU A 1035 -14.79 -7.69 11.28
C LEU A 1035 -13.72 -8.63 11.82
N ASP A 1036 -13.67 -8.78 13.15
CA ASP A 1036 -12.77 -9.73 13.79
C ASP A 1036 -13.50 -11.03 14.08
N ILE A 1037 -12.97 -12.11 13.52
CA ILE A 1037 -13.51 -13.46 13.54
C ILE A 1037 -12.59 -14.31 14.40
N LYS A 1038 -13.16 -15.16 15.25
CA LYS A 1038 -12.41 -16.09 16.09
C LYS A 1038 -13.05 -17.48 16.10
N PHE A 1039 -12.20 -18.48 16.34
CA PHE A 1039 -12.59 -19.87 16.59
C PHE A 1039 -12.09 -20.25 17.99
N PRO A 1040 -12.85 -19.93 19.07
CA PRO A 1040 -12.33 -19.97 20.43
C PRO A 1040 -11.66 -21.31 20.78
N GLY A 1041 -10.34 -21.28 21.03
CA GLY A 1041 -9.55 -22.46 21.36
C GLY A 1041 -9.41 -23.51 20.25
N ASN A 1042 -9.72 -23.18 18.99
CA ASN A 1042 -9.69 -24.09 17.84
C ASN A 1042 -8.96 -23.49 16.62
N THR A 1043 -7.63 -23.43 16.70
CA THR A 1043 -6.77 -22.93 15.61
C THR A 1043 -6.84 -23.76 14.33
N ASP A 1044 -7.10 -25.07 14.41
CA ASP A 1044 -7.26 -25.91 13.23
C ASP A 1044 -8.50 -25.50 12.40
N ALA A 1045 -9.59 -25.11 13.06
CA ALA A 1045 -10.79 -24.59 12.39
C ALA A 1045 -10.57 -23.18 11.83
N GLU A 1046 -9.77 -22.34 12.50
CA GLU A 1046 -9.32 -21.05 12.00
C GLU A 1046 -8.56 -21.21 10.67
N ASP A 1047 -7.53 -22.06 10.65
CA ASP A 1047 -6.73 -22.35 9.46
C ASP A 1047 -7.60 -22.93 8.33
N ALA A 1048 -8.49 -23.87 8.66
CA ALA A 1048 -9.44 -24.45 7.70
C ALA A 1048 -10.38 -23.40 7.09
N PHE A 1049 -10.86 -22.43 7.88
CA PHE A 1049 -11.68 -21.33 7.38
C PHE A 1049 -10.89 -20.42 6.43
N VAL A 1050 -9.65 -20.04 6.79
CA VAL A 1050 -8.80 -19.17 5.95
C VAL A 1050 -8.52 -19.83 4.60
N ASP A 1051 -8.12 -21.11 4.61
CA ASP A 1051 -7.85 -21.86 3.40
C ASP A 1051 -9.11 -21.99 2.54
N LYS A 1052 -10.25 -22.27 3.17
CA LYS A 1052 -11.52 -22.44 2.46
C LYS A 1052 -12.04 -21.13 1.86
N LEU A 1053 -11.85 -20.00 2.54
CA LEU A 1053 -12.21 -18.68 2.03
C LEU A 1053 -11.33 -18.29 0.83
N LYS A 1054 -10.03 -18.59 0.87
CA LYS A 1054 -9.13 -18.38 -0.27
C LYS A 1054 -9.52 -19.26 -1.46
N GLU A 1055 -9.87 -20.52 -1.22
CA GLU A 1055 -10.38 -21.43 -2.26
C GLU A 1055 -11.67 -20.87 -2.89
N PHE A 1056 -12.63 -20.46 -2.06
CA PHE A 1056 -13.89 -19.86 -2.51
C PHE A 1056 -13.67 -18.60 -3.36
N ALA A 1057 -12.88 -17.65 -2.86
CA ALA A 1057 -12.56 -16.44 -3.60
C ALA A 1057 -11.89 -16.74 -4.95
N THR A 1058 -11.04 -17.76 -5.02
CA THR A 1058 -10.39 -18.18 -6.26
C THR A 1058 -11.38 -18.80 -7.25
N GLN A 1059 -12.27 -19.70 -6.79
CA GLN A 1059 -13.27 -20.36 -7.65
C GLN A 1059 -14.30 -19.37 -8.21
N GLU A 1060 -14.73 -18.42 -7.39
CA GLU A 1060 -15.72 -17.40 -7.75
C GLU A 1060 -15.10 -16.17 -8.45
N LYS A 1061 -13.76 -16.12 -8.52
CA LYS A 1061 -12.96 -14.96 -8.93
C LYS A 1061 -13.33 -13.68 -8.17
N LEU A 1062 -13.48 -13.78 -6.85
CA LEU A 1062 -13.77 -12.63 -5.99
C LEU A 1062 -12.48 -11.92 -5.59
N PRO A 1063 -12.50 -10.59 -5.48
CA PRO A 1063 -11.33 -9.80 -5.11
C PRO A 1063 -11.05 -9.94 -3.61
N LEU A 1064 -10.04 -10.73 -3.25
CA LEU A 1064 -9.58 -10.91 -1.86
C LEU A 1064 -8.06 -10.74 -1.79
N THR A 1065 -7.56 -9.88 -0.90
CA THR A 1065 -6.11 -9.71 -0.66
C THR A 1065 -5.68 -10.20 0.73
N GLY A 1066 -4.37 -10.29 0.96
CA GLY A 1066 -3.76 -10.72 2.24
C GLY A 1066 -2.74 -9.74 2.80
N ARG A 1067 -3.06 -8.45 2.83
CA ARG A 1067 -2.20 -7.34 3.26
C ARG A 1067 -2.33 -7.13 4.78
N ALA A 1068 -1.25 -6.75 5.47
CA ALA A 1068 -1.27 -6.56 6.92
C ALA A 1068 -1.79 -5.17 7.36
N SER A 1069 -2.99 -4.77 6.90
CA SER A 1069 -3.59 -3.44 7.16
C SER A 1069 -5.06 -3.38 6.69
N PHE A 1070 -5.74 -2.26 6.95
CA PHE A 1070 -7.08 -1.91 6.45
C PHE A 1070 -7.05 -0.61 5.63
N GLY A 1071 -8.22 -0.18 5.12
CA GLY A 1071 -8.39 1.05 4.35
C GLY A 1071 -8.18 0.89 2.84
N PHE A 1072 -8.12 -0.34 2.34
CA PHE A 1072 -7.90 -0.64 0.93
C PHE A 1072 -9.19 -0.68 0.13
N ALA A 1073 -9.09 -0.41 -1.17
CA ALA A 1073 -10.24 -0.51 -2.05
C ALA A 1073 -10.71 -1.98 -2.14
N THR A 1074 -9.80 -2.95 -2.12
CA THR A 1074 -10.14 -4.38 -2.15
C THR A 1074 -10.27 -4.97 -0.75
N SER A 1075 -11.27 -5.85 -0.58
CA SER A 1075 -11.49 -6.65 0.61
C SER A 1075 -10.25 -7.46 0.97
N ASN A 1076 -9.91 -7.42 2.26
CA ASN A 1076 -8.62 -7.89 2.74
C ASN A 1076 -8.78 -8.80 3.96
N LEU A 1077 -8.06 -9.93 3.95
CA LEU A 1077 -8.04 -10.90 5.05
C LEU A 1077 -6.65 -10.96 5.67
N ASN A 1078 -6.55 -10.73 6.98
CA ASN A 1078 -5.29 -10.81 7.70
C ASN A 1078 -5.46 -11.46 9.05
N GLN A 1079 -4.47 -12.23 9.49
CA GLN A 1079 -4.43 -12.72 10.86
C GLN A 1079 -3.96 -11.58 11.77
N ILE A 1080 -4.66 -11.37 12.88
CA ILE A 1080 -4.18 -10.55 13.99
C ILE A 1080 -3.58 -11.50 15.02
N ARG A 1081 -2.59 -11.06 15.79
CA ARG A 1081 -2.12 -11.83 16.95
C ARG A 1081 -3.33 -12.17 17.86
N GLY A 1082 -3.35 -13.37 18.45
CA GLY A 1082 -4.35 -13.75 19.47
C GLY A 1082 -5.67 -14.36 18.97
N GLU A 1083 -5.63 -15.48 18.25
CA GLU A 1083 -6.81 -16.28 17.79
C GLU A 1083 -7.86 -15.48 16.99
N LYS A 1084 -7.45 -14.40 16.31
CA LYS A 1084 -8.35 -13.56 15.51
C LYS A 1084 -7.90 -13.46 14.06
N ILE A 1085 -8.85 -13.69 13.17
CA ILE A 1085 -8.76 -13.33 11.76
C ILE A 1085 -9.55 -12.05 11.56
N ARG A 1086 -8.97 -11.10 10.84
CA ARG A 1086 -9.64 -9.87 10.44
C ARG A 1086 -10.04 -9.92 8.98
N LEU A 1087 -11.31 -9.66 8.72
CA LEU A 1087 -11.79 -9.26 7.40
C LEU A 1087 -11.98 -7.74 7.39
N THR A 1088 -11.35 -7.06 6.45
CA THR A 1088 -11.59 -5.64 6.16
C THR A 1088 -12.32 -5.55 4.83
N PRO A 1089 -13.63 -5.26 4.81
CA PRO A 1089 -14.36 -5.02 3.57
C PRO A 1089 -13.79 -3.83 2.80
N GLY A 1090 -13.77 -3.94 1.47
CA GLY A 1090 -13.32 -2.88 0.56
C GLY A 1090 -14.47 -2.01 0.06
N LEU A 1091 -14.31 -1.44 -1.14
CA LEU A 1091 -15.29 -0.64 -1.87
C LEU A 1091 -16.12 -1.46 -2.87
N GLU A 1092 -16.09 -2.78 -2.76
CA GLU A 1092 -16.87 -3.65 -3.64
C GLU A 1092 -18.37 -3.34 -3.56
N GLY A 1093 -19.08 -3.60 -4.68
CA GLY A 1093 -20.54 -3.54 -4.72
C GLY A 1093 -21.19 -4.63 -3.87
N SER A 1094 -22.49 -4.46 -3.60
CA SER A 1094 -23.31 -5.40 -2.84
C SER A 1094 -23.22 -6.84 -3.35
N GLU A 1095 -23.15 -7.02 -4.67
CA GLU A 1095 -23.15 -8.32 -5.33
C GLU A 1095 -21.93 -9.17 -4.94
N ILE A 1096 -20.75 -8.56 -4.83
CA ILE A 1096 -19.53 -9.25 -4.39
C ILE A 1096 -19.59 -9.51 -2.88
N GLN A 1097 -20.03 -8.52 -2.10
CA GLN A 1097 -20.16 -8.67 -0.66
C GLN A 1097 -21.12 -9.79 -0.28
N ASP A 1098 -22.24 -9.94 -1.01
CA ASP A 1098 -23.23 -10.97 -0.75
C ASP A 1098 -22.68 -12.38 -0.93
N ARG A 1099 -21.71 -12.57 -1.84
CA ARG A 1099 -21.00 -13.86 -1.97
C ARG A 1099 -20.16 -14.15 -0.72
N TYR A 1100 -19.46 -13.16 -0.17
CA TYR A 1100 -18.71 -13.34 1.07
C TYR A 1100 -19.62 -13.56 2.28
N ILE A 1101 -20.72 -12.81 2.40
CA ILE A 1101 -21.72 -12.98 3.46
C ILE A 1101 -22.32 -14.39 3.41
N ALA A 1102 -22.68 -14.88 2.22
CA ALA A 1102 -23.19 -16.23 2.02
C ALA A 1102 -22.17 -17.29 2.46
N PHE A 1103 -20.88 -17.11 2.09
CA PHE A 1103 -19.81 -17.99 2.54
C PHE A 1103 -19.67 -18.01 4.06
N PHE A 1104 -19.65 -16.85 4.73
CA PHE A 1104 -19.53 -16.76 6.18
C PHE A 1104 -20.68 -17.48 6.88
N ASN A 1105 -21.92 -17.22 6.44
CA ASN A 1105 -23.10 -17.89 7.00
C ASN A 1105 -23.07 -19.40 6.78
N ALA A 1106 -22.61 -19.88 5.61
CA ALA A 1106 -22.46 -21.30 5.33
C ALA A 1106 -21.40 -21.98 6.21
N VAL A 1107 -20.22 -21.37 6.39
CA VAL A 1107 -19.18 -21.93 7.27
C VAL A 1107 -19.65 -21.94 8.73
N TYR A 1108 -20.29 -20.87 9.20
CA TYR A 1108 -20.85 -20.83 10.55
C TYR A 1108 -21.86 -21.96 10.80
N GLN A 1109 -22.80 -22.17 9.89
CA GLN A 1109 -23.76 -23.28 10.00
C GLN A 1109 -23.04 -24.63 10.02
N ARG A 1110 -22.11 -24.84 9.07
CA ARG A 1110 -21.33 -26.08 8.95
C ARG A 1110 -20.51 -26.39 10.21
N ALA A 1111 -19.85 -25.39 10.77
CA ALA A 1111 -18.99 -25.53 11.94
C ALA A 1111 -19.80 -25.88 13.20
N ASN A 1112 -20.94 -25.21 13.42
CA ASN A 1112 -21.81 -25.51 14.57
C ASN A 1112 -22.50 -26.88 14.43
N ASP A 1113 -22.95 -27.25 13.22
CA ASP A 1113 -23.49 -28.58 12.96
C ASP A 1113 -22.45 -29.69 13.19
N ALA A 1114 -21.20 -29.44 12.78
CA ALA A 1114 -20.09 -30.36 13.01
C ALA A 1114 -19.79 -30.50 14.50
N ALA A 1115 -19.79 -29.41 15.27
CA ALA A 1115 -19.63 -29.49 16.71
C ALA A 1115 -20.76 -30.33 17.36
N ALA A 1116 -22.02 -30.06 17.02
CA ALA A 1116 -23.15 -30.81 17.54
C ALA A 1116 -23.07 -32.31 17.20
N ARG A 1117 -22.77 -32.67 15.94
CA ARG A 1117 -22.58 -34.07 15.52
C ARG A 1117 -21.38 -34.73 16.19
N GLY A 1118 -20.25 -34.03 16.28
CA GLY A 1118 -19.05 -34.55 16.93
C GLY A 1118 -19.29 -34.85 18.41
N THR A 1119 -19.98 -33.97 19.12
CA THR A 1119 -20.40 -34.21 20.51
C THR A 1119 -21.36 -35.40 20.63
N GLN A 1120 -22.34 -35.54 19.71
CA GLN A 1120 -23.22 -36.71 19.66
C GLN A 1120 -22.47 -38.02 19.40
N GLN A 1121 -21.34 -37.96 18.69
CA GLN A 1121 -20.43 -39.08 18.46
C GLN A 1121 -19.46 -39.33 19.64
N GLY A 1122 -19.57 -38.58 20.73
CA GLY A 1122 -18.68 -38.68 21.89
C GLY A 1122 -17.30 -38.09 21.68
N LEU A 1123 -17.07 -37.31 20.61
CA LEU A 1123 -15.80 -36.60 20.40
C LEU A 1123 -15.68 -35.43 21.38
N GLN A 1124 -14.50 -35.26 21.96
CA GLN A 1124 -14.16 -34.18 22.89
C GLN A 1124 -12.73 -33.67 22.64
N GLY A 1125 -12.37 -32.54 23.25
CA GLY A 1125 -11.02 -31.97 23.17
C GLY A 1125 -10.53 -31.80 21.73
N ASP A 1126 -9.30 -32.21 21.47
CA ASP A 1126 -8.67 -32.04 20.16
C ASP A 1126 -9.31 -32.88 19.05
N ALA A 1127 -9.87 -34.05 19.37
CA ALA A 1127 -10.59 -34.86 18.38
C ALA A 1127 -11.83 -34.14 17.84
N LEU A 1128 -12.57 -33.44 18.71
CA LEU A 1128 -13.70 -32.60 18.30
C LEU A 1128 -13.23 -31.41 17.46
N LYS A 1129 -12.14 -30.75 17.86
CA LYS A 1129 -11.56 -29.61 17.12
C LYS A 1129 -11.14 -30.00 15.70
N GLN A 1130 -10.42 -31.11 15.57
CA GLN A 1130 -10.00 -31.66 14.28
C GLN A 1130 -11.19 -32.10 13.42
N PHE A 1131 -12.23 -32.68 14.03
CA PHE A 1131 -13.46 -33.03 13.32
C PHE A 1131 -14.14 -31.79 12.72
N ILE A 1132 -14.31 -30.72 13.51
CA ILE A 1132 -14.85 -29.44 13.06
C ILE A 1132 -14.01 -28.87 11.89
N ALA A 1133 -12.68 -28.81 12.06
CA ALA A 1133 -11.78 -28.30 11.03
C ALA A 1133 -11.87 -29.12 9.73
N GLY A 1134 -11.96 -30.44 9.83
CA GLY A 1134 -12.17 -31.34 8.70
C GLY A 1134 -13.50 -31.08 7.97
N GLU A 1135 -14.58 -30.84 8.73
CA GLU A 1135 -15.90 -30.56 8.16
C GLU A 1135 -15.97 -29.19 7.44
N ILE A 1136 -15.21 -28.19 7.89
CA ILE A 1136 -15.03 -26.90 7.21
C ILE A 1136 -14.21 -27.09 5.93
N LYS A 1137 -13.05 -27.74 6.03
CA LYS A 1137 -12.15 -28.00 4.89
C LYS A 1137 -12.84 -28.73 3.74
N ASN A 1138 -13.67 -29.73 4.09
CA ASN A 1138 -14.42 -30.56 3.14
C ASN A 1138 -15.77 -29.97 2.71
N MET A 1139 -16.13 -28.75 3.16
CA MET A 1139 -17.39 -28.11 2.79
C MET A 1139 -17.47 -27.92 1.26
N PRO A 1140 -18.57 -28.33 0.59
CA PRO A 1140 -18.73 -28.10 -0.85
C PRO A 1140 -18.97 -26.62 -1.12
N LEU A 1141 -18.19 -26.02 -2.03
CA LEU A 1141 -18.33 -24.60 -2.39
C LEU A 1141 -19.44 -24.34 -3.42
N LYS A 1142 -19.77 -25.33 -4.26
CA LYS A 1142 -20.79 -25.19 -5.32
C LYS A 1142 -22.21 -24.92 -4.80
N SER A 1143 -22.47 -25.16 -3.51
CA SER A 1143 -23.77 -24.93 -2.88
C SER A 1143 -23.94 -23.50 -2.35
N ILE A 1144 -22.89 -22.68 -2.40
CA ILE A 1144 -22.86 -21.28 -1.96
C ILE A 1144 -22.99 -20.40 -3.20
#